data_AF-A0A8S1PIW8-F1
#
_entry.id   AF-A0A8S1PIW8-F1
#
_cell.length_a   1.000
_cell.length_b   1.000
_cell.length_c   1.000
_cell.angle_alpha   90.00
_cell.angle_beta   90.00
_cell.angle_gamma   90.00
#
_symmetry.space_group_name_H-M   'P 1'
#
loop_
_entity.id
_entity.type
_entity.pdbx_description
1 polymer ?
#
loop_
_entity_poly.entity_id
_entity_poly.type
_entity_poly.pdbx_seq_one_letter_code
_entity_poly.pdbx_strand_id
1 'polypeptide(L)'
;MILKSNQNQNNQNMNFRSIVKLLITTILYIVQGCQFTNYEESLLSKKYQIETTIIDFKGLTKSFAFWSFCIPAWEVDSYPQVEEFMFEDIRNQQLLFLINAEQNEQSLIIFMYVDFISGQNEVIHSLHINTKLQEKVYEYKFDSKIYEGKWYLSMITIGSQFIKFQTSESNNYIDIHDEIPLFNKFQIIIGGTGFVSHKYQLGIFRGRLSKLITIEDEANQNLLWVLSNCYIPINMIGGQTIHLIDDVQIFKGNTQLIREIDQVGKSFRFFCWVKYDFSEASFTTTYLLLRLTIFKNYGDELRIGDELAKITIDLDKSQPQNCGYDVISHMYSTPKFGPINEQFQQKLNFRDNGEYFYQQLQQWHIVSFFYRQTNGPSVTFNFISSNKIIYEKFPEEYAQGLFTNTKYYAIFGGDRTIQQKLRGQIAYAKFEYNFQENTELNIVCHQTCSQCNGPLSTNCLECDSQKNRIFSEDLKICSCQNNFIEYQGECKSYSQIYSNIQILNVSQVQNNLICEYGYFYLPTINECIKCPQANKVTILCTDCLIYPNTWYLKPVCTKDFIVDNDSEKSAYRLEQRSTFNYDVYFIDQDANLVLINGAENYCNGENDLPNCFNIEKQTHLFQTFYIMCKQDYYFENNKCLKSVDHCIQSDYRFQICLQCEEGYYLYNNICIICQNLCTKCHLINYYYKCLQCPNGYEINDNQGCTKCGDNCDICKFQQMQYSNQKILRCLKCVHDQKYYISLDGQNCFENKIQNCLYAFEVSRNDYKFNSLEYELNTFFIGTVSICRQCQEKYTYNINTNQCESQQSDECYYSYSYITPPQTLKEVCLFGPKINTIIDPISFITESHCLNYNCHICMIRQINIKVSYICLECNNGYYAEKLSGYCVPCPQELRCQVCYQQNKISKDNWKNQVRAFYRSIIDDDLQSHSFIEYGLSQDIGDYEIVCQFCIDGYQLHKGKCIPVCPSCCLKCKIINDENICIQCPQIQGKRSLSVQNNECIQCPAFCVICRIREQEEIKLINPVFNNQDFYYYSNQCLQKQVGYYDKDLKMYVDCPQGACMKELQISLILYCQKEEYDKEIQSLKNEEDVKNFKQSNILIDDLFSNSSFPQFEQPEFYQMANEQVIKSIIIIIHSLKPQNCIITNNNKSIKQKFSQNIFSAIQKYLIGTIWKWEYNIII
;
A
#
# COMPACT_ATOMS: atom_id res chain seq x y z
N MET A 1 -29.71 26.08 -41.42
CA MET A 1 -29.39 26.72 -42.71
C MET A 1 -29.47 25.65 -43.82
N ILE A 2 -30.57 25.69 -44.56
CA ILE A 2 -30.70 25.60 -46.03
C ILE A 2 -30.05 24.41 -46.80
N LEU A 3 -30.95 23.49 -47.23
CA LEU A 3 -31.13 22.78 -48.53
C LEU A 3 -30.07 21.75 -49.03
N LYS A 4 -30.43 20.47 -49.29
CA LYS A 4 -31.07 19.87 -50.51
C LYS A 4 -30.23 20.11 -51.79
N SER A 5 -29.99 19.20 -52.74
CA SER A 5 -30.57 17.90 -53.12
C SER A 5 -29.90 17.38 -54.41
N ASN A 6 -30.02 16.06 -54.65
CA ASN A 6 -30.28 15.37 -55.94
C ASN A 6 -29.20 15.20 -57.04
N GLN A 7 -28.91 13.91 -57.28
CA GLN A 7 -29.01 13.14 -58.54
C GLN A 7 -28.60 13.77 -59.87
N ASN A 8 -27.68 13.09 -60.58
CA ASN A 8 -28.00 12.54 -61.91
C ASN A 8 -27.03 11.42 -62.33
N GLN A 9 -27.60 10.30 -62.79
CA GLN A 9 -26.99 9.27 -63.62
C GLN A 9 -27.03 9.71 -65.09
N ASN A 10 -25.96 9.49 -65.87
CA ASN A 10 -25.99 8.55 -67.01
C ASN A 10 -24.71 8.61 -67.89
N ASN A 11 -24.19 7.40 -68.13
CA ASN A 11 -23.59 6.85 -69.36
C ASN A 11 -22.71 7.73 -70.25
N GLN A 12 -21.43 7.32 -70.39
CA GLN A 12 -20.89 6.90 -71.69
C GLN A 12 -19.87 5.76 -71.54
N ASN A 13 -20.03 4.76 -72.41
CA ASN A 13 -19.19 3.58 -72.63
C ASN A 13 -17.92 3.94 -73.43
N MET A 14 -16.88 3.11 -73.25
CA MET A 14 -15.60 2.99 -74.00
C MET A 14 -14.42 3.92 -73.61
N ASN A 15 -13.49 3.41 -72.79
CA ASN A 15 -12.24 2.78 -73.30
C ASN A 15 -11.49 1.99 -72.20
N PHE A 16 -12.10 0.88 -71.75
CA PHE A 16 -11.58 -0.10 -70.79
C PHE A 16 -10.36 -0.91 -71.31
N ARG A 17 -9.83 -0.61 -72.51
CA ARG A 17 -8.55 -1.13 -73.02
C ARG A 17 -7.38 -0.16 -72.81
N SER A 18 -7.70 1.10 -72.49
CA SER A 18 -6.80 2.15 -71.97
C SER A 18 -6.96 2.34 -70.47
N ILE A 19 -7.92 1.63 -69.85
CA ILE A 19 -7.60 0.89 -68.63
C ILE A 19 -6.37 0.10 -68.97
N VAL A 20 -5.25 0.76 -68.69
CA VAL A 20 -4.40 0.28 -67.64
C VAL A 20 -3.89 -1.11 -68.20
N LYS A 21 -3.71 -1.17 -69.52
CA LYS A 21 -2.42 -1.56 -70.10
C LYS A 21 -1.29 -0.61 -69.67
N LEU A 22 -1.61 0.49 -68.99
CA LEU A 22 -0.76 1.20 -68.02
C LEU A 22 -0.86 0.62 -66.57
N LEU A 23 -1.74 -0.34 -66.28
CA LEU A 23 -1.63 -1.27 -65.13
C LEU A 23 -0.44 -2.17 -65.43
N ILE A 24 0.01 -2.27 -66.70
CA ILE A 24 1.26 -2.85 -67.23
C ILE A 24 2.45 -1.90 -67.14
N THR A 25 2.25 -0.77 -66.43
CA THR A 25 3.16 -0.34 -65.35
C THR A 25 3.26 -1.35 -64.19
N THR A 26 2.69 -2.55 -64.37
CA THR A 26 3.13 -3.86 -63.86
C THR A 26 4.62 -4.05 -64.13
N ILE A 27 5.11 -3.45 -65.20
CA ILE A 27 6.15 -4.03 -66.03
C ILE A 27 6.90 -2.82 -66.63
N LEU A 28 7.32 -1.70 -65.99
CA LEU A 28 7.97 -1.41 -64.69
C LEU A 28 7.88 -2.53 -63.64
N TYR A 29 8.19 -3.77 -63.96
CA TYR A 29 9.52 -4.21 -64.38
C TYR A 29 10.46 -3.53 -63.40
N ILE A 30 10.63 -4.09 -62.21
CA ILE A 30 11.52 -5.26 -62.00
C ILE A 30 12.97 -4.94 -62.46
N VAL A 31 13.23 -3.70 -62.84
CA VAL A 31 14.46 -3.15 -63.37
C VAL A 31 14.44 -1.72 -62.81
N GLN A 32 14.75 -1.49 -61.54
CA GLN A 32 16.07 -1.75 -60.98
C GLN A 32 16.02 -1.64 -59.44
N GLY A 33 16.66 -2.57 -58.73
CA GLY A 33 17.25 -2.31 -57.41
C GLY A 33 16.56 -2.86 -56.17
N CYS A 34 15.36 -2.39 -55.77
CA CYS A 34 14.91 -2.56 -54.37
C CYS A 34 13.71 -3.47 -54.09
N GLN A 35 13.83 -4.34 -53.09
CA GLN A 35 12.81 -5.32 -52.69
C GLN A 35 12.06 -4.99 -51.38
N PHE A 36 12.24 -3.79 -50.81
CA PHE A 36 11.69 -3.47 -49.49
C PHE A 36 10.26 -2.91 -49.57
N THR A 37 9.28 -3.70 -49.16
CA THR A 37 7.84 -3.36 -49.15
C THR A 37 7.35 -2.95 -47.75
N ASN A 38 7.88 -3.59 -46.70
CA ASN A 38 7.62 -3.29 -45.29
C ASN A 38 8.86 -3.57 -44.42
N TYR A 39 8.83 -3.14 -43.16
CA TYR A 39 9.98 -3.24 -42.25
C TYR A 39 10.45 -4.68 -42.09
N GLU A 40 9.61 -5.64 -41.68
CA GLU A 40 10.05 -7.02 -41.44
C GLU A 40 10.47 -7.76 -42.74
N GLU A 41 9.84 -7.48 -43.89
CA GLU A 41 10.23 -8.08 -45.19
C GLU A 41 11.59 -7.58 -45.70
N SER A 42 12.00 -6.37 -45.30
CA SER A 42 13.30 -5.80 -45.68
C SER A 42 14.49 -6.43 -44.95
N LEU A 43 14.24 -7.19 -43.88
CA LEU A 43 15.26 -7.67 -42.95
C LEU A 43 15.53 -9.16 -43.10
N LEU A 44 16.73 -9.57 -42.68
CA LEU A 44 17.00 -10.98 -42.41
C LEU A 44 16.15 -11.48 -41.24
N SER A 45 15.72 -12.73 -41.32
CA SER A 45 14.89 -13.37 -40.30
C SER A 45 15.57 -13.34 -38.93
N LYS A 46 14.80 -13.06 -37.86
CA LYS A 46 15.31 -13.11 -36.48
C LYS A 46 15.82 -14.50 -36.11
N LYS A 47 15.27 -15.56 -36.73
CA LYS A 47 15.65 -16.95 -36.50
C LYS A 47 16.92 -17.37 -37.25
N TYR A 48 17.17 -16.77 -38.40
CA TYR A 48 18.26 -17.11 -39.32
C TYR A 48 18.86 -15.81 -39.87
N GLN A 49 19.80 -15.20 -39.13
CA GLN A 49 20.51 -13.99 -39.58
C GLN A 49 21.64 -14.33 -40.57
N ILE A 50 21.30 -15.11 -41.59
CA ILE A 50 22.18 -15.45 -42.70
C ILE A 50 21.37 -15.45 -43.98
N GLU A 51 21.92 -14.87 -45.03
CA GLU A 51 21.42 -15.01 -46.40
C GLU A 51 22.59 -15.39 -47.30
N THR A 52 22.38 -16.36 -48.19
CA THR A 52 23.39 -16.81 -49.14
C THR A 52 22.84 -16.70 -50.55
N THR A 53 23.52 -15.95 -51.39
CA THR A 53 23.12 -15.66 -52.78
C THR A 53 24.30 -15.89 -53.71
N ILE A 54 24.09 -16.68 -54.76
CA ILE A 54 25.10 -16.93 -55.80
C ILE A 54 24.83 -15.95 -56.96
N ILE A 55 25.85 -15.20 -57.36
CA ILE A 55 25.77 -14.22 -58.45
C ILE A 55 26.66 -14.65 -59.60
N ASP A 56 26.06 -14.80 -60.79
CA ASP A 56 26.78 -14.99 -62.05
C ASP A 56 27.30 -13.64 -62.58
N PHE A 57 28.61 -13.52 -62.79
CA PHE A 57 29.25 -12.32 -63.32
C PHE A 57 29.19 -12.33 -64.86
N LYS A 58 28.18 -11.66 -65.44
CA LYS A 58 27.96 -11.58 -66.90
C LYS A 58 28.19 -10.18 -67.51
N GLY A 59 28.72 -9.22 -66.76
CA GLY A 59 28.87 -7.79 -67.15
C GLY A 59 30.26 -7.19 -66.84
N LEU A 60 30.43 -5.89 -67.08
CA LEU A 60 31.69 -5.16 -66.78
C LEU A 60 31.87 -4.88 -65.28
N THR A 61 30.76 -4.61 -64.57
CA THR A 61 30.72 -4.36 -63.13
C THR A 61 29.45 -4.97 -62.52
N LYS A 62 29.53 -5.40 -61.26
CA LYS A 62 28.37 -5.81 -60.46
C LYS A 62 28.45 -5.10 -59.12
N SER A 63 27.34 -4.49 -58.71
CA SER A 63 27.24 -3.87 -57.41
C SER A 63 26.24 -4.61 -56.54
N PHE A 64 26.51 -4.65 -55.25
CA PHE A 64 25.52 -5.08 -54.27
C PHE A 64 25.62 -4.20 -53.03
N ALA A 65 24.51 -4.10 -52.31
CA ALA A 65 24.41 -3.29 -51.13
C ALA A 65 23.57 -4.00 -50.07
N PHE A 66 23.76 -3.59 -48.82
CA PHE A 66 22.92 -4.03 -47.73
C PHE A 66 22.95 -2.96 -46.64
N TRP A 67 21.87 -2.91 -45.87
CA TRP A 67 21.78 -2.05 -44.70
C TRP A 67 22.16 -2.84 -43.45
N SER A 68 22.97 -2.23 -42.61
CA SER A 68 23.26 -2.69 -41.26
C SER A 68 22.69 -1.70 -40.27
N PHE A 69 21.96 -2.19 -39.27
CA PHE A 69 21.46 -1.41 -38.15
C PHE A 69 22.06 -1.98 -36.89
N CYS A 70 22.86 -1.19 -36.19
CA CYS A 70 23.41 -1.64 -34.93
C CYS A 70 22.33 -1.57 -33.84
N ILE A 71 21.84 -2.75 -33.45
CA ILE A 71 21.20 -2.97 -32.16
C ILE A 71 22.14 -3.89 -31.42
N PRO A 72 22.70 -3.48 -30.28
CA PRO A 72 23.89 -4.18 -29.85
C PRO A 72 23.64 -5.43 -28.97
N ALA A 73 22.38 -5.90 -28.86
CA ALA A 73 22.06 -7.10 -28.10
C ALA A 73 20.73 -7.76 -28.48
N TRP A 74 20.60 -8.28 -29.70
CA TRP A 74 19.57 -9.29 -29.93
C TRP A 74 20.05 -10.71 -29.67
N GLU A 75 19.19 -11.46 -28.99
CA GLU A 75 19.29 -12.91 -28.91
C GLU A 75 18.85 -13.48 -30.27
N VAL A 76 19.76 -14.24 -30.89
CA VAL A 76 19.48 -14.97 -32.12
C VAL A 76 19.17 -16.41 -31.73
N ASP A 77 18.05 -16.95 -32.20
CA ASP A 77 17.58 -18.29 -31.83
C ASP A 77 18.51 -19.42 -32.36
N SER A 78 19.32 -19.13 -33.38
CA SER A 78 20.27 -20.08 -33.96
C SER A 78 21.56 -19.39 -34.43
N TYR A 79 22.66 -20.15 -34.45
CA TYR A 79 23.98 -19.69 -34.89
C TYR A 79 24.33 -20.33 -36.25
N PRO A 80 23.77 -19.83 -37.36
CA PRO A 80 24.07 -20.38 -38.68
C PRO A 80 25.55 -20.17 -39.02
N GLN A 81 26.24 -21.28 -39.32
CA GLN A 81 27.67 -21.28 -39.56
C GLN A 81 28.01 -21.06 -41.04
N VAL A 82 29.11 -20.34 -41.28
CA VAL A 82 29.66 -20.07 -42.62
C VAL A 82 30.68 -21.16 -43.03
N GLU A 83 31.30 -21.84 -42.07
CA GLU A 83 32.18 -23.03 -42.23
C GLU A 83 31.87 -24.08 -41.13
N GLU A 84 32.03 -25.39 -41.38
CA GLU A 84 31.57 -26.52 -40.52
C GLU A 84 32.35 -26.78 -39.20
N PHE A 85 32.90 -25.75 -38.53
CA PHE A 85 33.69 -25.92 -37.29
C PHE A 85 32.93 -25.48 -36.02
N MET A 86 33.11 -26.20 -34.90
CA MET A 86 32.52 -25.81 -33.60
C MET A 86 33.02 -24.42 -33.16
N PHE A 87 32.08 -23.54 -32.81
CA PHE A 87 32.30 -22.10 -32.68
C PHE A 87 32.15 -21.60 -31.23
N GLU A 88 33.07 -20.76 -30.78
CA GLU A 88 32.91 -19.92 -29.58
C GLU A 88 32.48 -18.49 -29.98
N ASP A 89 31.41 -17.97 -29.38
CA ASP A 89 30.80 -16.67 -29.71
C ASP A 89 31.66 -15.45 -29.38
N ILE A 90 32.48 -15.02 -30.35
CA ILE A 90 33.26 -13.78 -30.28
C ILE A 90 32.34 -12.58 -30.50
N ARG A 91 32.14 -11.78 -29.44
CA ARG A 91 31.25 -10.62 -29.47
C ARG A 91 31.87 -9.36 -30.05
N ASN A 92 33.19 -9.25 -30.02
CA ASN A 92 33.88 -8.02 -30.42
C ASN A 92 34.00 -7.91 -31.94
N GLN A 93 34.13 -9.03 -32.66
CA GLN A 93 34.29 -9.07 -34.11
C GLN A 93 33.12 -9.81 -34.74
N GLN A 94 32.25 -9.08 -35.43
CA GLN A 94 30.98 -9.61 -35.92
C GLN A 94 30.86 -9.51 -37.44
N LEU A 95 30.61 -10.64 -38.12
CA LEU A 95 30.56 -10.73 -39.58
C LEU A 95 29.32 -10.00 -40.15
N LEU A 96 29.56 -9.01 -41.00
CA LEU A 96 28.51 -8.34 -41.78
C LEU A 96 28.27 -9.07 -43.10
N PHE A 97 29.34 -9.35 -43.85
CA PHE A 97 29.26 -10.08 -45.10
C PHE A 97 30.56 -10.82 -45.44
N LEU A 98 30.44 -11.85 -46.27
CA LEU A 98 31.51 -12.63 -46.87
C LEU A 98 31.21 -12.86 -48.37
N ILE A 99 32.24 -12.77 -49.20
CA ILE A 99 32.23 -13.17 -50.61
C ILE A 99 33.29 -14.24 -50.79
N ASN A 100 32.90 -15.36 -51.39
CA ASN A 100 33.80 -16.46 -51.73
C ASN A 100 33.67 -16.81 -53.23
N ALA A 101 34.79 -17.13 -53.87
CA ALA A 101 34.83 -17.56 -55.27
C ALA A 101 34.64 -19.09 -55.37
N GLU A 102 33.60 -19.54 -56.08
CA GLU A 102 33.13 -20.94 -56.07
C GLU A 102 34.12 -21.93 -56.74
N GLN A 103 34.96 -21.47 -57.67
CA GLN A 103 35.75 -22.36 -58.55
C GLN A 103 37.20 -22.64 -58.08
N ASN A 104 37.64 -22.04 -56.97
CA ASN A 104 38.94 -22.33 -56.34
C ASN A 104 38.90 -21.79 -54.90
N GLU A 105 38.88 -22.69 -53.90
CA GLU A 105 38.75 -22.37 -52.45
C GLU A 105 39.82 -21.40 -51.90
N GLN A 106 40.84 -21.02 -52.69
CA GLN A 106 41.94 -20.14 -52.30
C GLN A 106 42.13 -18.92 -53.22
N SER A 107 41.14 -18.51 -54.01
CA SER A 107 41.37 -17.53 -55.10
C SER A 107 41.00 -16.07 -54.80
N LEU A 108 39.90 -15.80 -54.08
CA LEU A 108 39.55 -14.47 -53.58
C LEU A 108 38.53 -14.61 -52.43
N ILE A 109 38.87 -14.10 -51.26
CA ILE A 109 37.96 -14.01 -50.10
C ILE A 109 37.84 -12.55 -49.70
N ILE A 110 36.63 -11.99 -49.76
CA ILE A 110 36.35 -10.62 -49.30
C ILE A 110 35.37 -10.72 -48.16
N PHE A 111 35.68 -10.16 -47.00
CA PHE A 111 34.73 -10.12 -45.90
C PHE A 111 34.83 -8.81 -45.14
N MET A 112 33.74 -8.45 -44.50
CA MET A 112 33.70 -7.30 -43.60
C MET A 112 33.09 -7.71 -42.29
N TYR A 113 33.72 -7.30 -41.21
CA TYR A 113 33.20 -7.42 -39.87
C TYR A 113 33.21 -6.08 -39.16
N VAL A 114 32.39 -5.99 -38.12
CA VAL A 114 32.41 -4.88 -37.17
C VAL A 114 33.28 -5.26 -35.98
N ASP A 115 34.29 -4.45 -35.68
CA ASP A 115 35.07 -4.52 -34.45
C ASP A 115 34.59 -3.47 -33.44
N PHE A 116 34.23 -3.93 -32.25
CA PHE A 116 33.86 -3.08 -31.12
C PHE A 116 35.08 -2.91 -30.21
N ILE A 117 35.87 -1.85 -30.42
CA ILE A 117 37.06 -1.59 -29.63
C ILE A 117 36.67 -1.12 -28.22
N SER A 118 36.92 -2.00 -27.24
CA SER A 118 36.64 -1.67 -25.85
C SER A 118 37.50 -0.51 -25.36
N GLY A 119 36.84 0.60 -24.99
CA GLY A 119 37.46 1.74 -24.29
C GLY A 119 37.75 2.95 -25.17
N GLN A 120 37.55 2.85 -26.50
CA GLN A 120 37.85 3.95 -27.43
C GLN A 120 36.59 4.65 -27.99
N ASN A 121 35.38 4.28 -27.57
CA ASN A 121 34.09 4.80 -28.11
C ASN A 121 34.02 4.76 -29.66
N GLU A 122 34.74 3.83 -30.28
CA GLU A 122 34.81 3.67 -31.73
C GLU A 122 34.20 2.32 -32.13
N VAL A 123 33.52 2.33 -33.27
CA VAL A 123 33.10 1.13 -33.98
C VAL A 123 33.87 1.08 -35.29
N ILE A 124 34.55 -0.02 -35.60
CA ILE A 124 35.33 -0.14 -36.82
C ILE A 124 34.66 -1.13 -37.76
N HIS A 125 34.40 -0.74 -39.00
CA HIS A 125 34.10 -1.70 -40.06
C HIS A 125 35.41 -2.04 -40.76
N SER A 126 35.85 -3.29 -40.66
CA SER A 126 37.10 -3.75 -41.25
C SER A 126 36.79 -4.60 -42.48
N LEU A 127 37.09 -4.07 -43.66
CA LEU A 127 36.98 -4.78 -44.93
C LEU A 127 38.32 -5.45 -45.25
N HIS A 128 38.31 -6.77 -45.31
CA HIS A 128 39.46 -7.60 -45.63
C HIS A 128 39.32 -8.17 -47.04
N ILE A 129 40.37 -8.04 -47.84
CA ILE A 129 40.46 -8.60 -49.18
C ILE A 129 41.67 -9.52 -49.20
N ASN A 130 41.41 -10.82 -49.21
CA ASN A 130 42.42 -11.86 -49.21
C ASN A 130 42.55 -12.45 -50.62
N THR A 131 43.72 -12.24 -51.23
CA THR A 131 44.10 -12.83 -52.51
C THR A 131 45.25 -13.81 -52.30
N LYS A 132 45.57 -14.65 -53.29
CA LYS A 132 46.70 -15.60 -53.21
C LYS A 132 48.04 -14.95 -52.82
N LEU A 133 48.23 -13.65 -53.07
CA LEU A 133 49.51 -12.95 -52.94
C LEU A 133 49.57 -12.01 -51.73
N GLN A 134 48.43 -11.48 -51.26
CA GLN A 134 48.40 -10.47 -50.20
C GLN A 134 47.01 -10.35 -49.57
N GLU A 135 47.00 -9.96 -48.30
CA GLU A 135 45.82 -9.51 -47.56
C GLU A 135 45.86 -7.98 -47.45
N LYS A 136 44.77 -7.32 -47.85
CA LYS A 136 44.58 -5.88 -47.66
C LYS A 136 43.44 -5.63 -46.68
N VAL A 137 43.63 -4.69 -45.77
CA VAL A 137 42.67 -4.31 -44.73
C VAL A 137 42.32 -2.84 -44.86
N TYR A 138 41.02 -2.54 -44.86
CA TYR A 138 40.49 -1.18 -44.90
C TYR A 138 39.54 -0.97 -43.73
N GLU A 139 39.81 0.05 -42.91
CA GLU A 139 39.06 0.33 -41.69
C GLU A 139 38.23 1.61 -41.82
N TYR A 140 36.95 1.53 -41.46
CA TYR A 140 36.04 2.67 -41.36
C TYR A 140 35.65 2.86 -39.90
N LYS A 141 36.12 3.96 -39.30
CA LYS A 141 35.87 4.28 -37.90
C LYS A 141 34.63 5.14 -37.76
N PHE A 142 33.74 4.74 -36.87
CA PHE A 142 32.54 5.47 -36.50
C PHE A 142 32.60 5.84 -35.02
N ASP A 143 32.16 7.05 -34.68
CA ASP A 143 31.85 7.40 -33.29
C ASP A 143 30.65 6.55 -32.84
N SER A 144 30.86 5.73 -31.82
CA SER A 144 29.84 4.85 -31.26
C SER A 144 28.56 5.58 -30.81
N LYS A 145 28.64 6.83 -30.35
CA LYS A 145 27.46 7.67 -29.99
C LYS A 145 26.59 7.98 -31.21
N ILE A 146 27.23 8.18 -32.36
CA ILE A 146 26.56 8.49 -33.63
C ILE A 146 26.08 7.20 -34.31
N TYR A 147 26.82 6.10 -34.10
CA TYR A 147 26.58 4.79 -34.68
C TYR A 147 25.30 4.10 -34.16
N GLU A 148 24.98 4.27 -32.88
CA GLU A 148 23.80 3.67 -32.28
C GLU A 148 22.47 4.20 -32.89
N GLY A 149 21.56 3.27 -33.20
CA GLY A 149 20.19 3.62 -33.60
C GLY A 149 20.09 4.22 -35.01
N LYS A 150 21.11 4.00 -35.85
CA LYS A 150 21.16 4.42 -37.26
C LYS A 150 21.33 3.24 -38.20
N TRP A 151 20.77 3.39 -39.40
CA TRP A 151 20.94 2.49 -40.53
C TRP A 151 22.14 2.93 -41.36
N TYR A 152 23.07 2.01 -41.61
CA TYR A 152 24.27 2.20 -42.42
C TYR A 152 24.17 1.37 -43.68
N LEU A 153 24.16 2.04 -44.84
CA LEU A 153 24.22 1.37 -46.13
C LEU A 153 25.68 1.09 -46.49
N SER A 154 26.01 -0.17 -46.73
CA SER A 154 27.30 -0.57 -47.31
C SER A 154 27.07 -1.02 -48.75
N MET A 155 27.84 -0.49 -49.68
CA MET A 155 27.76 -0.82 -51.12
C MET A 155 29.14 -1.24 -51.63
N ILE A 156 29.20 -2.38 -52.30
CA ILE A 156 30.42 -2.93 -52.90
C ILE A 156 30.18 -3.11 -54.39
N THR A 157 31.08 -2.58 -55.19
CA THR A 157 31.09 -2.70 -56.65
C THR A 157 32.34 -3.46 -57.06
N ILE A 158 32.16 -4.59 -57.73
CA ILE A 158 33.23 -5.42 -58.28
C ILE A 158 33.26 -5.21 -59.78
N GLY A 159 34.34 -4.64 -60.29
CA GLY A 159 34.65 -4.53 -61.70
C GLY A 159 35.75 -5.50 -62.13
N SER A 160 36.02 -5.58 -63.43
CA SER A 160 37.06 -6.45 -63.98
C SER A 160 38.49 -6.13 -63.50
N GLN A 161 38.73 -4.92 -62.98
CA GLN A 161 40.05 -4.46 -62.51
C GLN A 161 39.97 -3.61 -61.23
N PHE A 162 38.82 -3.58 -60.57
CA PHE A 162 38.68 -2.78 -59.35
C PHE A 162 37.61 -3.33 -58.41
N ILE A 163 37.80 -3.10 -57.11
CA ILE A 163 36.75 -3.20 -56.10
C ILE A 163 36.55 -1.81 -55.53
N LYS A 164 35.32 -1.32 -55.55
CA LYS A 164 34.93 -0.04 -54.97
C LYS A 164 34.00 -0.27 -53.79
N PHE A 165 34.36 0.25 -52.63
CA PHE A 165 33.54 0.21 -51.43
C PHE A 165 33.06 1.61 -51.06
N GLN A 166 31.76 1.74 -50.77
CA GLN A 166 31.14 2.98 -50.33
C GLN A 166 30.20 2.75 -49.14
N THR A 167 30.11 3.72 -48.24
CA THR A 167 29.16 3.70 -47.13
C THR A 167 28.34 4.98 -47.08
N SER A 168 27.17 4.93 -46.44
CA SER A 168 26.28 6.11 -46.31
C SER A 168 26.86 7.29 -45.55
N GLU A 169 27.92 7.10 -44.76
CA GLU A 169 28.48 8.14 -43.87
C GLU A 169 29.92 8.56 -44.25
N SER A 170 30.54 7.90 -45.24
CA SER A 170 31.86 8.28 -45.76
C SER A 170 31.75 8.75 -47.22
N ASN A 171 32.10 10.02 -47.47
CA ASN A 171 32.32 10.53 -48.83
C ASN A 171 33.59 9.95 -49.49
N ASN A 172 34.48 9.36 -48.69
CA ASN A 172 35.67 8.69 -49.18
C ASN A 172 35.27 7.28 -49.62
N TYR A 173 35.29 7.04 -50.93
CA TYR A 173 35.28 5.69 -51.49
C TYR A 173 36.72 5.21 -51.63
N ILE A 174 36.93 3.91 -51.48
CA ILE A 174 38.23 3.30 -51.73
C ILE A 174 38.11 2.55 -53.06
N ASP A 175 38.78 3.07 -54.08
CA ASP A 175 38.98 2.37 -55.35
C ASP A 175 40.22 1.51 -55.24
N ILE A 176 40.01 0.20 -55.20
CA ILE A 176 41.07 -0.79 -55.05
C ILE A 176 41.38 -1.33 -56.43
N HIS A 177 42.42 -0.80 -57.07
CA HIS A 177 42.92 -1.28 -58.36
C HIS A 177 43.84 -2.48 -58.14
N ASP A 178 43.26 -3.67 -58.10
CA ASP A 178 44.00 -4.95 -58.08
C ASP A 178 43.63 -5.79 -59.31
N GLU A 179 44.56 -6.62 -59.77
CA GLU A 179 44.29 -7.66 -60.76
C GLU A 179 43.43 -8.75 -60.11
N ILE A 180 42.11 -8.56 -60.16
CA ILE A 180 41.15 -9.54 -59.69
C ILE A 180 41.05 -10.61 -60.78
N PRO A 181 41.27 -11.90 -60.47
CA PRO A 181 41.05 -12.96 -61.44
C PRO A 181 39.62 -12.90 -61.99
N LEU A 182 39.45 -13.12 -63.30
CA LEU A 182 38.12 -13.18 -63.92
C LEU A 182 37.34 -14.38 -63.35
N PHE A 183 36.49 -14.12 -62.35
CA PHE A 183 35.59 -15.12 -61.79
C PHE A 183 34.21 -14.99 -62.43
N ASN A 184 33.66 -16.13 -62.86
CA ASN A 184 32.34 -16.17 -63.47
C ASN A 184 31.21 -16.24 -62.42
N LYS A 185 31.52 -16.63 -61.18
CA LYS A 185 30.54 -16.84 -60.10
C LYS A 185 31.12 -16.48 -58.73
N PHE A 186 30.31 -15.78 -57.94
CA PHE A 186 30.61 -15.46 -56.54
C PHE A 186 29.46 -15.91 -55.64
N GLN A 187 29.80 -16.45 -54.48
CA GLN A 187 28.85 -16.68 -53.39
C GLN A 187 28.94 -15.50 -52.43
N ILE A 188 27.84 -14.78 -52.25
CA ILE A 188 27.71 -13.70 -51.27
C ILE A 188 26.92 -14.22 -50.08
N ILE A 189 27.47 -14.04 -48.90
CA ILE A 189 26.87 -14.38 -47.61
C ILE A 189 26.72 -13.10 -46.81
N ILE A 190 25.50 -12.74 -46.42
CA ILE A 190 25.25 -11.66 -45.46
C ILE A 190 24.99 -12.29 -44.09
N GLY A 191 25.68 -11.80 -43.06
CA GLY A 191 25.58 -12.31 -41.69
C GLY A 191 26.23 -13.67 -41.49
N GLY A 192 25.73 -14.43 -40.51
CA GLY A 192 26.31 -15.71 -40.08
C GLY A 192 27.49 -15.57 -39.10
N THR A 193 28.09 -16.70 -38.76
CA THR A 193 29.25 -16.79 -37.86
C THR A 193 30.19 -17.92 -38.29
N GLY A 194 31.47 -17.86 -37.95
CA GLY A 194 32.42 -18.94 -38.24
C GLY A 194 33.85 -18.48 -38.38
N PHE A 195 34.70 -19.38 -38.85
CA PHE A 195 36.06 -19.04 -39.26
C PHE A 195 36.04 -18.51 -40.69
N VAL A 196 36.88 -17.52 -40.98
CA VAL A 196 37.16 -17.05 -42.34
C VAL A 196 38.66 -17.13 -42.56
N SER A 197 39.07 -17.81 -43.63
CA SER A 197 40.48 -18.04 -43.97
C SER A 197 41.31 -18.70 -42.84
N HIS A 198 40.67 -19.45 -41.93
CA HIS A 198 41.30 -20.06 -40.73
C HIS A 198 42.03 -19.06 -39.78
N LYS A 199 41.88 -17.75 -40.01
CA LYS A 199 42.58 -16.68 -39.28
C LYS A 199 41.63 -15.82 -38.45
N TYR A 200 40.42 -15.61 -38.95
CA TYR A 200 39.43 -14.74 -38.33
C TYR A 200 38.30 -15.57 -37.78
N GLN A 201 38.12 -15.56 -36.47
CA GLN A 201 36.95 -16.13 -35.82
C GLN A 201 35.93 -15.01 -35.66
N LEU A 202 34.86 -15.05 -36.45
CA LEU A 202 33.89 -13.98 -36.53
C LEU A 202 32.55 -14.43 -35.93
N GLY A 203 32.06 -13.65 -34.98
CA GLY A 203 30.74 -13.82 -34.40
C GLY A 203 29.61 -13.35 -35.29
N ILE A 204 28.40 -13.68 -34.86
CA ILE A 204 27.17 -13.23 -35.50
C ILE A 204 26.98 -11.73 -35.30
N PHE A 205 26.58 -11.01 -36.36
CA PHE A 205 26.20 -9.61 -36.23
C PHE A 205 24.89 -9.45 -35.47
N ARG A 206 24.97 -8.90 -34.26
CA ARG A 206 23.86 -8.84 -33.31
C ARG A 206 22.84 -7.72 -33.59
N GLY A 207 23.09 -6.91 -34.62
CA GLY A 207 22.15 -5.91 -35.13
C GLY A 207 21.09 -6.48 -36.08
N ARG A 208 20.43 -5.62 -36.88
CA ARG A 208 19.69 -6.06 -38.08
C ARG A 208 20.58 -5.91 -39.31
N LEU A 209 20.46 -6.89 -40.20
CA LEU A 209 20.89 -6.78 -41.58
C LEU A 209 19.64 -6.76 -42.46
N SER A 210 19.66 -5.93 -43.50
CA SER A 210 18.68 -6.05 -44.57
C SER A 210 18.99 -7.28 -45.42
N LYS A 211 18.02 -7.69 -46.23
CA LYS A 211 18.29 -8.58 -47.36
C LYS A 211 19.27 -7.94 -48.34
N LEU A 212 19.96 -8.77 -49.11
CA LEU A 212 20.91 -8.35 -50.14
C LEU A 212 20.21 -7.55 -51.25
N ILE A 213 20.73 -6.36 -51.57
CA ILE A 213 20.31 -5.53 -52.69
C ILE A 213 21.31 -5.78 -53.83
N THR A 214 20.88 -6.37 -54.95
CA THR A 214 21.75 -6.64 -56.11
C THR A 214 21.48 -5.66 -57.25
N ILE A 215 22.54 -5.05 -57.79
CA ILE A 215 22.49 -4.02 -58.84
C ILE A 215 23.30 -4.50 -60.05
N GLU A 216 22.64 -4.60 -61.20
CA GLU A 216 23.22 -5.26 -62.38
C GLU A 216 23.99 -4.34 -63.33
N ASP A 217 23.83 -3.01 -63.23
CA ASP A 217 24.45 -2.05 -64.16
C ASP A 217 24.76 -0.71 -63.47
N GLU A 218 26.03 -0.31 -63.47
CA GLU A 218 26.55 0.87 -62.76
C GLU A 218 26.24 2.19 -63.50
N ALA A 219 25.91 2.13 -64.80
CA ALA A 219 25.76 3.33 -65.64
C ALA A 219 24.68 4.32 -65.17
N ASN A 220 23.74 3.91 -64.30
CA ASN A 220 22.66 4.77 -63.78
C ASN A 220 22.37 4.67 -62.26
N GLN A 221 23.04 3.79 -61.50
CA GLN A 221 22.71 3.53 -60.08
C GLN A 221 23.94 3.63 -59.17
N ASN A 222 24.23 4.85 -58.72
CA ASN A 222 25.25 5.11 -57.70
C ASN A 222 24.69 4.95 -56.27
N LEU A 223 25.55 5.02 -55.25
CA LEU A 223 25.15 4.98 -53.83
C LEU A 223 24.00 5.94 -53.49
N LEU A 224 23.98 7.15 -54.08
CA LEU A 224 22.91 8.13 -53.87
C LEU A 224 21.55 7.64 -54.37
N TRP A 225 21.54 6.92 -55.49
CA TRP A 225 20.32 6.29 -56.01
C TRP A 225 19.82 5.22 -55.03
N VAL A 226 20.69 4.38 -54.49
CA VAL A 226 20.30 3.36 -53.49
C VAL A 226 19.80 4.02 -52.21
N LEU A 227 20.48 5.05 -51.71
CA LEU A 227 20.03 5.80 -50.52
C LEU A 227 18.63 6.41 -50.69
N SER A 228 18.30 6.90 -51.89
CA SER A 228 17.02 7.55 -52.16
C SER A 228 15.88 6.59 -52.50
N ASN A 229 16.18 5.40 -53.04
CA ASN A 229 15.16 4.46 -53.54
C ASN A 229 15.08 3.16 -52.72
N CYS A 230 16.05 2.89 -51.85
CA CYS A 230 16.17 1.64 -51.08
C CYS A 230 16.22 1.85 -49.57
N TYR A 231 15.42 2.75 -48.98
CA TYR A 231 15.41 2.93 -47.53
C TYR A 231 14.62 1.83 -46.81
N ILE A 232 15.03 1.50 -45.58
CA ILE A 232 14.27 0.62 -44.69
C ILE A 232 13.01 1.35 -44.22
N PRO A 233 11.79 0.83 -44.44
CA PRO A 233 10.55 1.48 -43.99
C PRO A 233 10.53 1.70 -42.47
N ILE A 234 9.89 2.78 -41.99
CA ILE A 234 9.82 3.08 -40.56
C ILE A 234 8.87 2.07 -39.88
N ASN A 235 9.33 1.43 -38.80
CA ASN A 235 8.55 0.42 -38.06
C ASN A 235 7.29 1.01 -37.39
N MET A 236 7.38 2.21 -36.81
CA MET A 236 6.26 2.90 -36.15
C MET A 236 6.35 4.42 -36.33
N ILE A 237 5.21 5.06 -36.64
CA ILE A 237 5.07 6.52 -36.74
C ILE A 237 4.40 7.03 -35.47
N GLY A 238 5.02 8.02 -34.81
CA GLY A 238 4.47 8.68 -33.63
C GLY A 238 4.86 8.04 -32.29
N GLY A 239 4.54 8.78 -31.22
CA GLY A 239 4.81 8.36 -29.85
C GLY A 239 3.93 7.17 -29.45
N GLN A 240 4.53 6.22 -28.75
CA GLN A 240 3.86 5.03 -28.21
C GLN A 240 3.81 5.11 -26.69
N THR A 241 2.78 4.54 -26.08
CA THR A 241 2.63 4.42 -24.61
C THR A 241 2.29 2.98 -24.28
N ILE A 242 3.09 2.38 -23.40
CA ILE A 242 2.83 1.05 -22.84
C ILE A 242 2.54 1.21 -21.35
N HIS A 243 1.42 0.67 -20.89
CA HIS A 243 1.11 0.60 -19.47
C HIS A 243 1.75 -0.66 -18.89
N LEU A 244 2.70 -0.47 -17.97
CA LEU A 244 3.39 -1.55 -17.27
C LEU A 244 2.59 -2.03 -16.05
N ILE A 245 1.90 -1.09 -15.40
CA ILE A 245 0.98 -1.29 -14.27
C ILE A 245 -0.18 -0.30 -14.41
N ASP A 246 -1.39 -0.81 -14.65
CA ASP A 246 -2.61 0.00 -14.84
C ASP A 246 -3.22 0.50 -13.53
N ASP A 247 -3.18 -0.29 -12.45
CA ASP A 247 -3.79 0.05 -11.15
C ASP A 247 -2.73 0.07 -10.02
N VAL A 248 -3.17 0.15 -8.77
CA VAL A 248 -2.25 0.05 -7.62
C VAL A 248 -1.77 -1.38 -7.43
N GLN A 249 -0.49 -1.62 -7.72
CA GLN A 249 0.21 -2.85 -7.38
C GLN A 249 0.83 -2.72 -5.98
N ILE A 250 0.40 -3.58 -5.05
CA ILE A 250 0.98 -3.68 -3.71
C ILE A 250 2.13 -4.68 -3.70
N PHE A 251 3.28 -4.28 -3.17
CA PHE A 251 4.46 -5.10 -2.96
C PHE A 251 4.64 -5.38 -1.47
N LYS A 252 4.63 -6.65 -1.07
CA LYS A 252 4.70 -7.09 0.34
C LYS A 252 6.09 -7.60 0.76
N GLY A 253 7.13 -7.34 -0.03
CA GLY A 253 8.49 -7.86 0.19
C GLY A 253 8.72 -9.29 -0.30
N ASN A 254 7.82 -9.84 -1.13
CA ASN A 254 7.98 -11.15 -1.75
C ASN A 254 7.72 -11.16 -3.27
N THR A 255 7.15 -10.10 -3.81
CA THR A 255 6.75 -9.97 -5.22
C THR A 255 7.80 -9.29 -6.07
N GLN A 256 7.98 -9.78 -7.29
CA GLN A 256 8.78 -9.16 -8.35
C GLN A 256 7.94 -9.13 -9.62
N LEU A 257 8.05 -8.03 -10.38
CA LEU A 257 7.39 -7.88 -11.68
C LEU A 257 8.45 -7.72 -12.75
N ILE A 258 8.30 -8.43 -13.87
CA ILE A 258 9.13 -8.21 -15.07
C ILE A 258 8.17 -7.90 -16.22
N ARG A 259 8.45 -6.83 -16.96
CA ARG A 259 7.71 -6.40 -18.15
C ARG A 259 8.67 -6.25 -19.31
N GLU A 260 8.20 -6.64 -20.48
CA GLU A 260 8.95 -6.56 -21.73
C GLU A 260 8.45 -5.37 -22.54
N ILE A 261 9.37 -4.65 -23.17
CA ILE A 261 9.10 -3.40 -23.88
C ILE A 261 9.88 -3.44 -25.20
N ASP A 262 9.18 -3.45 -26.32
CA ASP A 262 9.80 -3.30 -27.65
C ASP A 262 10.04 -1.81 -27.95
N GLN A 263 11.11 -1.25 -27.39
CA GLN A 263 11.41 0.17 -27.50
C GLN A 263 11.89 0.51 -28.92
N VAL A 264 11.31 1.57 -29.51
CA VAL A 264 11.69 2.11 -30.83
C VAL A 264 11.86 3.62 -30.74
N GLY A 265 12.67 4.22 -31.60
CA GLY A 265 12.92 5.66 -31.62
C GLY A 265 14.01 6.11 -30.65
N LYS A 266 14.26 7.42 -30.63
CA LYS A 266 15.44 8.04 -29.99
C LYS A 266 15.18 8.68 -28.62
N SER A 267 13.95 8.54 -28.13
CA SER A 267 13.46 9.12 -26.90
C SER A 267 12.59 8.10 -26.19
N PHE A 268 12.72 8.04 -24.87
CA PHE A 268 11.80 7.31 -24.02
C PHE A 268 11.65 7.96 -22.65
N ARG A 269 10.54 7.65 -21.99
CA ARG A 269 10.21 8.10 -20.65
C ARG A 269 9.56 6.97 -19.88
N PHE A 270 10.09 6.68 -18.71
CA PHE A 270 9.41 5.90 -17.68
C PHE A 270 8.77 6.86 -16.67
N PHE A 271 7.55 6.56 -16.23
CA PHE A 271 6.81 7.34 -15.24
C PHE A 271 6.01 6.39 -14.34
N CYS A 272 5.95 6.66 -13.03
CA CYS A 272 5.02 5.98 -12.12
C CYS A 272 4.74 6.80 -10.86
N TRP A 273 3.64 6.46 -10.19
CA TRP A 273 3.37 6.83 -8.80
C TRP A 273 3.95 5.78 -7.87
N VAL A 274 4.56 6.22 -6.78
CA VAL A 274 5.13 5.33 -5.76
C VAL A 274 4.82 5.81 -4.35
N LYS A 275 4.69 4.86 -3.43
CA LYS A 275 4.57 5.08 -1.98
C LYS A 275 5.21 3.91 -1.25
N TYR A 276 6.08 4.18 -0.27
CA TYR A 276 6.79 3.13 0.47
C TYR A 276 6.12 2.85 1.81
N ASP A 277 6.18 1.59 2.23
CA ASP A 277 5.71 1.16 3.55
C ASP A 277 6.89 0.97 4.49
N PHE A 278 6.90 1.75 5.58
CA PHE A 278 7.97 1.77 6.55
C PHE A 278 7.69 0.83 7.73
N SER A 279 6.45 0.32 7.92
CA SER A 279 6.08 -0.41 9.14
C SER A 279 7.04 -1.59 9.42
N GLU A 280 7.31 -2.38 8.39
CA GLU A 280 8.15 -3.57 8.49
C GLU A 280 9.55 -3.43 7.88
N ALA A 281 9.99 -2.22 7.53
CA ALA A 281 11.39 -2.01 7.12
C ALA A 281 12.32 -2.25 8.32
N SER A 282 13.46 -2.93 8.09
CA SER A 282 14.52 -3.03 9.11
C SER A 282 15.15 -1.65 9.35
N PHE A 283 16.01 -1.50 10.37
CA PHE A 283 16.61 -0.20 10.71
C PHE A 283 17.26 0.48 9.49
N THR A 284 17.91 -0.29 8.61
CA THR A 284 18.48 0.18 7.34
C THR A 284 18.13 -0.82 6.22
N THR A 285 17.38 -0.38 5.21
CA THR A 285 16.90 -1.26 4.12
C THR A 285 17.00 -0.56 2.77
N THR A 286 17.56 -1.23 1.77
CA THR A 286 17.56 -0.78 0.37
C THR A 286 16.53 -1.55 -0.45
N TYR A 287 15.65 -0.85 -1.16
CA TYR A 287 14.67 -1.44 -2.07
C TYR A 287 14.97 -1.10 -3.53
N LEU A 288 14.68 -2.06 -4.43
CA LEU A 288 14.64 -1.81 -5.88
C LEU A 288 13.24 -1.34 -6.30
N LEU A 289 13.14 -0.10 -6.79
CA LEU A 289 11.92 0.37 -7.44
C LEU A 289 11.85 -0.13 -8.89
N LEU A 290 12.86 0.23 -9.67
CA LEU A 290 12.94 -0.09 -11.10
C LEU A 290 14.38 -0.44 -11.46
N ARG A 291 14.54 -1.53 -12.22
CA ARG A 291 15.70 -1.73 -13.09
C ARG A 291 15.22 -1.84 -14.53
N LEU A 292 15.79 -1.03 -15.41
CA LEU A 292 15.55 -1.11 -16.86
C LEU A 292 16.80 -1.72 -17.50
N THR A 293 16.65 -2.88 -18.13
CA THR A 293 17.77 -3.62 -18.73
C THR A 293 17.47 -4.10 -20.14
N ILE A 294 18.50 -4.44 -20.92
CA ILE A 294 18.34 -5.13 -22.23
C ILE A 294 18.32 -6.67 -22.09
N PHE A 295 18.67 -7.22 -20.92
CA PHE A 295 18.63 -8.67 -20.65
C PHE A 295 17.64 -9.01 -19.54
N LYS A 296 16.86 -10.08 -19.75
CA LYS A 296 15.83 -10.55 -18.82
C LYS A 296 16.40 -11.10 -17.51
N ASN A 297 17.48 -11.88 -17.61
CA ASN A 297 18.07 -12.60 -16.48
C ASN A 297 19.29 -11.84 -15.95
N TYR A 298 19.03 -10.91 -15.03
CA TYR A 298 20.06 -10.19 -14.28
C TYR A 298 20.36 -10.96 -12.98
N GLY A 299 21.52 -11.59 -12.89
CA GLY A 299 21.82 -12.51 -11.78
C GLY A 299 23.25 -12.46 -11.24
N ASP A 300 24.21 -12.07 -12.08
CA ASP A 300 25.61 -11.89 -11.71
C ASP A 300 26.04 -10.51 -12.25
N GLU A 301 26.71 -9.69 -11.43
CA GLU A 301 27.26 -8.37 -11.81
C GLU A 301 28.30 -8.43 -12.95
N LEU A 302 28.56 -9.61 -13.50
CA LEU A 302 29.49 -9.90 -14.60
C LEU A 302 29.00 -9.45 -15.99
N ARG A 303 27.75 -8.97 -16.09
CA ARG A 303 27.18 -8.41 -17.34
C ARG A 303 27.13 -6.89 -17.20
N ILE A 304 28.08 -6.19 -17.85
CA ILE A 304 28.19 -4.72 -17.78
C ILE A 304 27.35 -4.09 -18.88
N GLY A 305 26.81 -2.90 -18.59
CA GLY A 305 26.32 -2.02 -19.65
C GLY A 305 25.08 -2.55 -20.35
N ASP A 306 24.27 -3.34 -19.65
CA ASP A 306 22.90 -3.68 -20.01
C ASP A 306 21.88 -2.96 -19.11
N GLU A 307 22.32 -2.45 -17.94
CA GLU A 307 21.53 -1.63 -17.02
C GLU A 307 21.45 -0.16 -17.49
N LEU A 308 20.32 0.17 -18.11
CA LEU A 308 20.05 1.52 -18.60
C LEU A 308 19.73 2.48 -17.46
N ALA A 309 18.97 1.98 -16.48
CA ALA A 309 18.59 2.72 -15.29
C ALA A 309 18.33 1.75 -14.14
N LYS A 310 18.82 2.09 -12.95
CA LYS A 310 18.49 1.44 -11.69
C LYS A 310 18.13 2.50 -10.68
N ILE A 311 16.90 2.43 -10.18
CA ILE A 311 16.37 3.33 -9.16
C ILE A 311 16.18 2.52 -7.89
N THR A 312 16.98 2.82 -6.88
CA THR A 312 16.91 2.23 -5.54
C THR A 312 16.53 3.28 -4.51
N ILE A 313 15.96 2.80 -3.41
CA ILE A 313 15.53 3.62 -2.27
C ILE A 313 16.22 3.08 -1.04
N ASP A 314 16.91 3.95 -0.32
CA ASP A 314 17.43 3.62 0.99
C ASP A 314 16.47 4.17 2.05
N LEU A 315 16.09 3.30 2.98
CA LEU A 315 15.26 3.61 4.13
C LEU A 315 16.06 3.35 5.39
N ASP A 316 16.24 4.39 6.20
CA ASP A 316 16.94 4.31 7.47
C ASP A 316 16.08 4.91 8.58
N LYS A 317 15.54 4.04 9.45
CA LYS A 317 14.72 4.44 10.60
C LYS A 317 15.57 5.02 11.73
N SER A 318 16.82 4.58 11.85
CA SER A 318 17.73 5.05 12.90
C SER A 318 18.30 6.42 12.60
N GLN A 319 18.51 6.70 11.31
CA GLN A 319 19.07 7.95 10.79
C GLN A 319 18.22 8.44 9.61
N PRO A 320 17.06 9.09 9.86
CA PRO A 320 16.14 9.54 8.83
C PRO A 320 16.78 10.37 7.69
N GLN A 321 17.90 11.05 7.95
CA GLN A 321 18.69 11.80 6.96
C GLN A 321 19.35 10.92 5.88
N ASN A 322 19.53 9.63 6.14
CA ASN A 322 20.09 8.69 5.16
C ASN A 322 19.02 8.19 4.18
N CYS A 323 17.73 8.47 4.45
CA CYS A 323 16.65 8.11 3.54
C CYS A 323 16.76 8.87 2.22
N GLY A 324 16.51 8.20 1.10
CA GLY A 324 16.59 8.86 -0.19
C GLY A 324 16.53 7.93 -1.38
N TYR A 325 16.83 8.50 -2.55
CA TYR A 325 16.96 7.77 -3.81
C TYR A 325 18.40 7.68 -4.26
N ASP A 326 18.75 6.55 -4.84
CA ASP A 326 19.93 6.39 -5.67
C ASP A 326 19.49 6.02 -7.08
N VAL A 327 19.96 6.80 -8.06
CA VAL A 327 19.71 6.51 -9.48
C VAL A 327 21.03 6.28 -10.19
N ILE A 328 21.19 5.06 -10.68
CA ILE A 328 22.37 4.61 -11.41
C ILE A 328 21.99 4.44 -12.88
N SER A 329 22.86 4.89 -13.78
CA SER A 329 22.72 4.68 -15.22
C SER A 329 24.08 4.33 -15.81
N HIS A 330 24.13 3.25 -16.59
CA HIS A 330 25.35 2.86 -17.31
C HIS A 330 25.33 3.44 -18.71
N MET A 331 26.26 4.35 -18.98
CA MET A 331 26.30 5.09 -20.25
C MET A 331 27.37 4.52 -21.17
N TYR A 332 27.15 3.27 -21.60
CA TYR A 332 27.98 2.63 -22.62
C TYR A 332 27.31 2.80 -23.98
N SER A 333 28.06 3.21 -24.99
CA SER A 333 27.61 3.25 -26.37
C SER A 333 27.44 1.86 -27.00
N THR A 334 28.08 0.84 -26.42
CA THR A 334 27.93 -0.57 -26.79
C THR A 334 27.92 -1.45 -25.53
N PRO A 335 27.06 -2.48 -25.42
CA PRO A 335 27.02 -3.43 -24.32
C PRO A 335 28.32 -4.22 -24.24
N LYS A 336 28.82 -4.47 -23.04
CA LYS A 336 30.12 -5.13 -22.80
C LYS A 336 29.98 -6.29 -21.82
N PHE A 337 30.84 -7.31 -21.97
CA PHE A 337 30.95 -8.40 -20.99
C PHE A 337 32.24 -8.21 -20.19
N GLY A 338 32.19 -8.17 -18.85
CA GLY A 338 33.37 -7.95 -17.99
C GLY A 338 33.06 -7.33 -16.61
N PRO A 339 34.05 -6.68 -15.95
CA PRO A 339 33.85 -5.82 -14.78
C PRO A 339 33.46 -4.37 -15.12
N ILE A 340 32.54 -3.77 -14.35
CA ILE A 340 32.05 -2.40 -14.57
C ILE A 340 33.22 -1.40 -14.60
N ASN A 341 33.31 -0.59 -15.66
CA ASN A 341 34.18 0.57 -15.64
C ASN A 341 33.42 1.73 -14.98
N GLU A 342 33.83 2.08 -13.77
CA GLU A 342 33.24 3.15 -12.94
C GLU A 342 33.17 4.50 -13.67
N GLN A 343 34.03 4.76 -14.67
CA GLN A 343 33.98 5.99 -15.47
C GLN A 343 32.68 6.14 -16.28
N PHE A 344 32.06 5.03 -16.68
CA PHE A 344 30.81 5.02 -17.46
C PHE A 344 29.58 4.72 -16.59
N GLN A 345 29.78 4.53 -15.29
CA GLN A 345 28.70 4.40 -14.31
C GLN A 345 28.51 5.74 -13.62
N GLN A 346 27.35 6.35 -13.81
CA GLN A 346 27.00 7.58 -13.12
C GLN A 346 25.94 7.28 -12.06
N LYS A 347 26.11 7.88 -10.88
CA LYS A 347 25.21 7.74 -9.74
C LYS A 347 24.75 9.12 -9.28
N LEU A 348 23.44 9.34 -9.30
CA LEU A 348 22.81 10.48 -8.66
C LEU A 348 22.28 10.05 -7.30
N ASN A 349 22.68 10.76 -6.25
CA ASN A 349 22.27 10.52 -4.87
C ASN A 349 21.33 11.64 -4.44
N PHE A 350 20.12 11.29 -3.98
CA PHE A 350 19.10 12.24 -3.53
C PHE A 350 18.82 12.00 -2.06
N ARG A 351 19.57 12.69 -1.20
CA ARG A 351 19.41 12.68 0.26
C ARG A 351 19.42 14.14 0.75
N ASP A 352 18.88 14.39 1.94
CA ASP A 352 18.89 15.70 2.59
C ASP A 352 19.41 15.52 4.02
N ASN A 353 20.02 16.56 4.59
CA ASN A 353 20.52 16.54 5.97
C ASN A 353 19.37 16.49 7.00
N GLY A 354 18.12 16.72 6.58
CA GLY A 354 16.92 16.62 7.41
C GLY A 354 16.06 15.38 7.12
N GLU A 355 14.92 15.28 7.80
CA GLU A 355 13.97 14.16 7.66
C GLU A 355 13.05 14.28 6.43
N TYR A 356 13.38 15.14 5.47
CA TYR A 356 12.50 15.45 4.34
C TYR A 356 12.13 14.18 3.54
N PHE A 357 13.13 13.40 3.11
CA PHE A 357 12.86 12.17 2.35
C PHE A 357 12.17 11.11 3.21
N TYR A 358 12.53 10.99 4.50
CA TYR A 358 11.86 10.06 5.43
C TYR A 358 10.33 10.31 5.46
N GLN A 359 9.89 11.56 5.52
CA GLN A 359 8.47 11.91 5.52
C GLN A 359 7.82 11.77 4.13
N GLN A 360 8.51 12.20 3.07
CA GLN A 360 7.93 12.27 1.74
C GLN A 360 7.86 10.89 1.04
N LEU A 361 8.78 9.97 1.32
CA LEU A 361 8.76 8.61 0.76
C LEU A 361 7.54 7.80 1.25
N GLN A 362 7.01 8.13 2.43
CA GLN A 362 5.79 7.54 2.97
C GLN A 362 4.51 8.09 2.32
N GLN A 363 4.61 9.14 1.49
CA GLN A 363 3.50 9.73 0.74
C GLN A 363 3.57 9.32 -0.73
N TRP A 364 2.43 9.40 -1.43
CA TRP A 364 2.41 9.24 -2.87
C TRP A 364 3.22 10.36 -3.54
N HIS A 365 4.14 9.98 -4.41
CA HIS A 365 4.91 10.89 -5.23
C HIS A 365 5.24 10.24 -6.57
N ILE A 366 5.69 11.07 -7.51
CA ILE A 366 5.96 10.63 -8.88
C ILE A 366 7.46 10.45 -9.07
N VAL A 367 7.83 9.36 -9.72
CA VAL A 367 9.19 9.09 -10.21
C VAL A 367 9.14 9.03 -11.73
N SER A 368 10.02 9.80 -12.38
CA SER A 368 10.17 9.80 -13.83
C SER A 368 11.64 9.66 -14.22
N PHE A 369 11.93 8.77 -15.16
CA PHE A 369 13.23 8.66 -15.81
C PHE A 369 13.05 8.97 -17.29
N PHE A 370 13.75 9.99 -17.78
CA PHE A 370 13.60 10.51 -19.14
C PHE A 370 14.93 10.43 -19.88
N TYR A 371 14.93 9.86 -21.08
CA TYR A 371 16.11 9.81 -21.94
C TYR A 371 15.81 10.38 -23.32
N ARG A 372 16.74 11.21 -23.82
CA ARG A 372 16.77 11.70 -25.18
C ARG A 372 18.21 11.67 -25.69
N GLN A 373 18.42 11.16 -26.91
CA GLN A 373 19.76 11.06 -27.51
C GLN A 373 20.55 12.39 -27.49
N THR A 374 19.88 13.55 -27.57
CA THR A 374 20.56 14.86 -27.55
C THR A 374 20.86 15.42 -26.17
N ASN A 375 20.12 15.02 -25.12
CA ASN A 375 20.16 15.66 -23.80
C ASN A 375 20.55 14.68 -22.68
N GLY A 376 20.81 13.42 -23.02
CA GLY A 376 21.09 12.36 -22.08
C GLY A 376 19.90 11.96 -21.21
N PRO A 377 20.15 11.11 -20.20
CA PRO A 377 19.16 10.73 -19.22
C PRO A 377 18.99 11.83 -18.14
N SER A 378 17.79 11.90 -17.59
CA SER A 378 17.43 12.79 -16.49
C SER A 378 16.38 12.14 -15.62
N VAL A 379 16.34 12.55 -14.36
CA VAL A 379 15.42 12.03 -13.35
C VAL A 379 14.58 13.18 -12.82
N THR A 380 13.31 12.92 -12.58
CA THR A 380 12.42 13.84 -11.90
C THR A 380 11.69 13.14 -10.77
N PHE A 381 11.72 13.74 -9.60
CA PHE A 381 10.86 13.38 -8.46
C PHE A 381 9.89 14.53 -8.21
N ASN A 382 8.59 14.25 -8.23
CA ASN A 382 7.57 15.25 -7.89
C ASN A 382 6.84 14.84 -6.60
N PHE A 383 7.19 15.54 -5.52
CA PHE A 383 6.63 15.37 -4.18
C PHE A 383 5.46 16.34 -3.98
N ILE A 384 4.28 15.93 -4.42
CA ILE A 384 3.09 16.80 -4.46
C ILE A 384 2.70 17.30 -3.07
N SER A 385 2.88 16.48 -2.02
CA SER A 385 2.51 16.87 -0.66
C SER A 385 3.30 18.08 -0.13
N SER A 386 4.50 18.32 -0.65
CA SER A 386 5.36 19.47 -0.34
C SER A 386 5.47 20.48 -1.48
N ASN A 387 4.78 20.24 -2.60
CA ASN A 387 4.88 21.00 -3.84
C ASN A 387 6.33 21.18 -4.32
N LYS A 388 7.19 20.16 -4.12
CA LYS A 388 8.60 20.18 -4.51
C LYS A 388 8.85 19.24 -5.68
N ILE A 389 9.42 19.80 -6.74
CA ILE A 389 9.91 19.04 -7.90
C ILE A 389 11.43 19.06 -7.85
N ILE A 390 12.04 17.88 -7.81
CA ILE A 390 13.49 17.70 -7.93
C ILE A 390 13.77 17.19 -9.33
N TYR A 391 14.58 17.93 -10.07
CA TYR A 391 14.98 17.60 -11.43
C TYR A 391 16.51 17.59 -11.49
N GLU A 392 17.08 16.46 -11.90
CA GLU A 392 18.52 16.35 -12.09
C GLU A 392 18.83 15.66 -13.41
N LYS A 393 19.88 16.16 -14.08
CA LYS A 393 20.42 15.56 -15.30
C LYS A 393 21.71 14.84 -14.99
N PHE A 394 21.93 13.73 -15.66
CA PHE A 394 23.27 13.17 -15.71
C PHE A 394 24.19 14.05 -16.57
N PRO A 395 25.52 14.07 -16.31
CA PRO A 395 26.44 14.91 -17.07
C PRO A 395 26.44 14.55 -18.56
N GLU A 396 26.33 15.56 -19.42
CA GLU A 396 26.21 15.38 -20.88
C GLU A 396 27.46 14.73 -21.51
N GLU A 397 28.63 14.92 -20.89
CA GLU A 397 29.89 14.33 -21.35
C GLU A 397 29.85 12.79 -21.37
N TYR A 398 29.09 12.19 -20.44
CA TYR A 398 28.89 10.75 -20.35
C TYR A 398 27.63 10.27 -21.07
N ALA A 399 26.73 11.15 -21.52
CA ALA A 399 25.49 10.78 -22.21
C ALA A 399 25.76 10.06 -23.55
N GLN A 400 26.08 8.77 -23.45
CA GLN A 400 26.17 7.83 -24.55
C GLN A 400 24.82 7.18 -24.79
N GLY A 401 24.66 6.53 -25.93
CA GLY A 401 23.39 5.92 -26.29
C GLY A 401 22.99 4.80 -25.31
N LEU A 402 21.71 4.76 -24.93
CA LEU A 402 21.12 3.76 -24.01
C LEU A 402 20.52 2.58 -24.79
N PHE A 403 21.17 2.15 -25.88
CA PHE A 403 20.71 1.06 -26.75
C PHE A 403 19.27 1.23 -27.24
N THR A 404 19.01 2.32 -27.94
CA THR A 404 17.69 2.56 -28.55
C THR A 404 17.37 1.56 -29.66
N ASN A 405 16.07 1.37 -29.92
CA ASN A 405 15.53 0.43 -30.90
C ASN A 405 15.75 -1.05 -30.54
N THR A 406 15.70 -1.39 -29.26
CA THR A 406 15.84 -2.77 -28.77
C THR A 406 14.74 -3.13 -27.77
N LYS A 407 14.77 -4.39 -27.33
CA LYS A 407 13.89 -4.89 -26.29
C LYS A 407 14.45 -4.53 -24.91
N TYR A 408 13.63 -3.88 -24.09
CA TYR A 408 13.92 -3.61 -22.70
C TYR A 408 13.11 -4.54 -21.78
N TYR A 409 13.66 -4.79 -20.61
CA TYR A 409 13.02 -5.47 -19.50
C TYR A 409 12.95 -4.50 -18.32
N ALA A 410 11.74 -4.14 -17.92
CA ALA A 410 11.49 -3.34 -16.72
C ALA A 410 11.20 -4.29 -15.54
N ILE A 411 12.09 -4.28 -14.56
CA ILE A 411 12.05 -5.12 -13.37
C ILE A 411 11.66 -4.27 -12.17
N PHE A 412 10.56 -4.62 -11.49
CA PHE A 412 10.07 -3.94 -10.31
C PHE A 412 10.12 -4.85 -9.08
N GLY A 413 10.35 -4.23 -7.92
CA GLY A 413 10.11 -4.85 -6.62
C GLY A 413 11.24 -5.72 -6.06
N GLY A 414 12.30 -5.97 -6.81
CA GLY A 414 13.48 -6.72 -6.36
C GLY A 414 14.09 -7.57 -7.47
N ASP A 415 15.33 -8.00 -7.27
CA ASP A 415 16.05 -8.92 -8.14
C ASP A 415 17.06 -9.74 -7.33
N ARG A 416 18.00 -10.44 -7.98
CA ARG A 416 19.01 -11.26 -7.29
C ARG A 416 20.10 -10.44 -6.59
N THR A 417 20.29 -9.17 -6.97
CA THR A 417 21.34 -8.29 -6.43
C THR A 417 20.90 -7.58 -5.16
N ILE A 418 19.60 -7.34 -4.99
CA ILE A 418 19.02 -6.71 -3.80
C ILE A 418 18.18 -7.73 -3.06
N GLN A 419 18.72 -8.24 -1.95
CA GLN A 419 18.08 -9.30 -1.15
C GLN A 419 16.70 -8.87 -0.62
N GLN A 420 16.55 -7.60 -0.28
CA GLN A 420 15.33 -7.05 0.27
C GLN A 420 14.40 -6.61 -0.86
N LYS A 421 13.31 -7.36 -1.04
CA LYS A 421 12.27 -7.00 -2.01
C LYS A 421 11.46 -5.81 -1.49
N LEU A 422 10.98 -5.00 -2.42
CA LEU A 422 10.21 -3.79 -2.19
C LEU A 422 9.00 -4.05 -1.29
N ARG A 423 8.78 -3.11 -0.38
CA ARG A 423 7.55 -2.96 0.40
C ARG A 423 6.96 -1.60 0.14
N GLY A 424 5.76 -1.58 -0.42
CA GLY A 424 5.13 -0.34 -0.88
C GLY A 424 4.10 -0.57 -1.97
N GLN A 425 3.78 0.51 -2.66
CA GLN A 425 2.74 0.57 -3.68
C GLN A 425 3.27 1.31 -4.90
N ILE A 426 2.99 0.78 -6.09
CA ILE A 426 3.27 1.43 -7.38
C ILE A 426 1.96 1.52 -8.15
N ALA A 427 1.69 2.65 -8.80
CA ALA A 427 0.49 2.83 -9.62
C ALA A 427 0.78 3.59 -10.92
N TYR A 428 -0.06 3.36 -11.93
CA TYR A 428 -0.01 4.02 -13.24
C TYR A 428 1.42 4.07 -13.84
N ALA A 429 2.14 2.95 -13.74
CA ALA A 429 3.48 2.84 -14.29
C ALA A 429 3.37 2.72 -15.82
N LYS A 430 3.92 3.70 -16.55
CA LYS A 430 3.90 3.74 -18.01
C LYS A 430 5.28 3.96 -18.60
N PHE A 431 5.46 3.46 -19.80
CA PHE A 431 6.65 3.62 -20.62
C PHE A 431 6.26 4.21 -21.97
N GLU A 432 6.74 5.42 -22.24
CA GLU A 432 6.46 6.15 -23.46
C GLU A 432 7.72 6.24 -24.31
N TYR A 433 7.61 6.10 -25.63
CA TYR A 433 8.78 6.16 -26.52
C TYR A 433 8.43 6.72 -27.90
N ASN A 434 9.44 7.08 -28.69
CA ASN A 434 9.32 7.60 -30.05
C ASN A 434 8.52 8.92 -30.18
N PHE A 435 8.51 9.76 -29.15
CA PHE A 435 7.85 11.07 -29.16
C PHE A 435 8.82 12.19 -29.56
N GLN A 436 8.30 13.23 -30.25
CA GLN A 436 9.10 14.35 -30.78
C GLN A 436 9.14 15.57 -29.85
N GLU A 437 8.02 15.87 -29.18
CA GLU A 437 7.87 17.02 -28.28
C GLU A 437 8.11 16.63 -26.82
N ASN A 438 8.65 17.58 -26.05
CA ASN A 438 8.68 17.45 -24.60
C ASN A 438 7.25 17.58 -24.09
N THR A 439 6.58 16.47 -23.90
CA THR A 439 5.32 16.47 -23.16
C THR A 439 5.64 16.80 -21.71
N GLU A 440 5.12 17.91 -21.21
CA GLU A 440 5.19 18.21 -19.77
C GLU A 440 4.66 17.01 -18.97
N LEU A 441 5.20 16.83 -17.76
CA LEU A 441 4.75 15.80 -16.84
C LEU A 441 3.29 16.09 -16.44
N ASN A 442 2.34 15.61 -17.23
CA ASN A 442 0.94 15.71 -16.91
C ASN A 442 0.62 14.71 -15.79
N ILE A 443 0.28 15.24 -14.62
CA ILE A 443 -0.08 14.44 -13.44
C ILE A 443 -1.40 13.74 -13.76
N VAL A 444 -1.33 12.42 -13.95
CA VAL A 444 -2.52 11.61 -14.17
C VAL A 444 -3.15 11.33 -12.80
N CYS A 445 -4.26 12.01 -12.53
CA CYS A 445 -5.12 11.75 -11.39
C CYS A 445 -6.18 10.69 -11.70
N HIS A 446 -6.80 10.12 -10.66
CA HIS A 446 -8.00 9.31 -10.85
C HIS A 446 -9.07 10.10 -11.62
N GLN A 447 -9.82 9.43 -12.50
CA GLN A 447 -10.79 10.07 -13.42
C GLN A 447 -11.87 10.93 -12.75
N THR A 448 -12.11 10.71 -11.45
CA THR A 448 -13.07 11.46 -10.64
C THR A 448 -12.51 12.79 -10.11
N CYS A 449 -11.19 12.96 -10.06
CA CYS A 449 -10.51 14.14 -9.53
C CYS A 449 -10.07 15.08 -10.67
N SER A 450 -10.11 16.40 -10.44
CA SER A 450 -9.41 17.37 -11.31
C SER A 450 -7.96 17.57 -10.86
N GLN A 451 -7.73 17.55 -9.55
CA GLN A 451 -6.41 17.61 -8.92
C GLN A 451 -6.30 16.52 -7.86
N CYS A 452 -5.08 15.99 -7.63
CA CYS A 452 -4.85 14.91 -6.70
C CYS A 452 -3.46 14.99 -6.05
N ASN A 453 -3.33 14.37 -4.88
CA ASN A 453 -2.05 14.13 -4.22
C ASN A 453 -1.65 12.64 -4.22
N GLY A 454 -2.26 11.85 -5.11
CA GLY A 454 -2.05 10.42 -5.26
C GLY A 454 -2.94 9.84 -6.37
N PRO A 455 -2.71 8.58 -6.77
CA PRO A 455 -3.38 7.95 -7.90
C PRO A 455 -4.81 7.48 -7.58
N LEU A 456 -5.18 7.36 -6.30
CA LEU A 456 -6.46 6.76 -5.89
C LEU A 456 -7.59 7.79 -5.91
N SER A 457 -8.83 7.29 -6.00
CA SER A 457 -10.05 8.10 -5.87
C SER A 457 -10.17 8.80 -4.50
N THR A 458 -9.47 8.32 -3.48
CA THR A 458 -9.34 8.87 -2.12
C THR A 458 -8.18 9.86 -1.97
N ASN A 459 -7.57 10.27 -3.07
CA ASN A 459 -6.48 11.24 -3.10
C ASN A 459 -6.84 12.49 -3.91
N CYS A 460 -8.13 12.76 -4.12
CA CYS A 460 -8.58 13.98 -4.75
C CYS A 460 -8.28 15.19 -3.85
N LEU A 461 -7.84 16.28 -4.47
CA LEU A 461 -7.75 17.61 -3.85
C LEU A 461 -8.89 18.52 -4.33
N GLU A 462 -9.38 18.26 -5.54
CA GLU A 462 -10.46 19.01 -6.16
C GLU A 462 -11.25 18.10 -7.12
N CYS A 463 -12.54 18.39 -7.30
CA CYS A 463 -13.40 17.69 -8.24
C CYS A 463 -13.74 18.56 -9.43
N ASP A 464 -13.95 17.92 -10.58
CA ASP A 464 -14.51 18.60 -11.74
C ASP A 464 -15.97 18.98 -11.48
N SER A 465 -16.19 20.24 -11.12
CA SER A 465 -17.51 20.84 -10.86
C SER A 465 -18.47 20.72 -12.04
N GLN A 466 -17.96 20.64 -13.28
CA GLN A 466 -18.78 20.50 -14.49
C GLN A 466 -19.39 19.10 -14.63
N LYS A 467 -18.84 18.10 -13.92
CA LYS A 467 -19.31 16.71 -13.94
C LYS A 467 -20.28 16.39 -12.80
N ASN A 468 -20.99 17.37 -12.22
CA ASN A 468 -21.94 17.18 -11.13
C ASN A 468 -21.35 16.40 -9.93
N ARG A 469 -20.10 16.70 -9.57
CA ARG A 469 -19.40 16.10 -8.42
C ARG A 469 -19.33 17.06 -7.24
N ILE A 470 -19.25 16.51 -6.03
CA ILE A 470 -18.98 17.22 -4.78
C ILE A 470 -17.69 16.65 -4.19
N PHE A 471 -16.79 17.55 -3.81
CA PHE A 471 -15.58 17.21 -3.07
C PHE A 471 -15.90 16.99 -1.59
N SER A 472 -15.51 15.83 -1.05
CA SER A 472 -15.45 15.61 0.39
C SER A 472 -14.01 15.84 0.84
N GLU A 473 -13.77 16.99 1.50
CA GLU A 473 -12.44 17.38 1.98
C GLU A 473 -11.86 16.35 2.95
N ASP A 474 -12.70 15.82 3.85
CA ASP A 474 -12.32 14.87 4.87
C ASP A 474 -11.91 13.50 4.30
N LEU A 475 -12.64 13.02 3.28
CA LEU A 475 -12.37 11.73 2.64
C LEU A 475 -11.41 11.84 1.45
N LYS A 476 -11.16 13.07 0.98
CA LYS A 476 -10.42 13.36 -0.27
C LYS A 476 -10.97 12.59 -1.46
N ILE A 477 -12.29 12.45 -1.54
CA ILE A 477 -13.01 11.80 -2.65
C ILE A 477 -13.90 12.78 -3.40
N CYS A 478 -14.20 12.43 -4.65
CA CYS A 478 -15.18 13.13 -5.48
C CYS A 478 -16.39 12.23 -5.73
N SER A 479 -17.52 12.52 -5.07
CA SER A 479 -18.77 11.77 -5.22
C SER A 479 -19.76 12.54 -6.09
N CYS A 480 -20.69 11.85 -6.75
CA CYS A 480 -21.76 12.51 -7.50
C CYS A 480 -22.66 13.37 -6.60
N GLN A 481 -23.30 14.40 -7.16
CA GLN A 481 -24.32 15.19 -6.46
C GLN A 481 -25.59 14.36 -6.21
N ASN A 482 -26.45 14.79 -5.27
CA ASN A 482 -27.74 14.16 -5.04
C ASN A 482 -28.54 14.05 -6.36
N ASN A 483 -29.16 12.89 -6.59
CA ASN A 483 -29.88 12.51 -7.82
C ASN A 483 -29.00 12.17 -9.05
N PHE A 484 -27.68 12.14 -8.89
CA PHE A 484 -26.74 11.66 -9.90
C PHE A 484 -26.02 10.42 -9.39
N ILE A 485 -25.68 9.51 -10.30
CA ILE A 485 -24.92 8.30 -10.00
C ILE A 485 -23.74 8.17 -10.94
N GLU A 486 -22.67 7.55 -10.43
CA GLU A 486 -21.48 7.22 -11.18
C GLU A 486 -21.83 6.17 -12.25
N TYR A 487 -21.68 6.53 -13.51
CA TYR A 487 -21.89 5.64 -14.64
C TYR A 487 -20.73 5.81 -15.63
N GLN A 488 -19.88 4.79 -15.74
CA GLN A 488 -18.70 4.81 -16.62
C GLN A 488 -17.75 6.01 -16.40
N GLY A 489 -17.53 6.43 -15.15
CA GLY A 489 -16.64 7.54 -14.82
C GLY A 489 -17.29 8.93 -14.82
N GLU A 490 -18.58 9.02 -15.16
CA GLU A 490 -19.35 10.28 -15.21
C GLU A 490 -20.55 10.25 -14.27
N CYS A 491 -20.91 11.38 -13.67
CA CYS A 491 -22.14 11.49 -12.90
C CYS A 491 -23.31 11.85 -13.80
N LYS A 492 -24.17 10.86 -14.06
CA LYS A 492 -25.39 11.03 -14.87
C LYS A 492 -26.61 11.00 -13.96
N SER A 493 -27.64 11.77 -14.32
CA SER A 493 -28.90 11.76 -13.58
C SER A 493 -29.63 10.44 -13.80
N TYR A 494 -30.44 9.99 -12.82
CA TYR A 494 -31.15 8.71 -12.96
C TYR A 494 -32.06 8.66 -14.20
N SER A 495 -32.70 9.78 -14.56
CA SER A 495 -33.58 9.88 -15.73
C SER A 495 -32.83 9.78 -17.06
N GLN A 496 -31.53 10.12 -17.09
CA GLN A 496 -30.69 9.93 -18.27
C GLN A 496 -30.27 8.46 -18.45
N ILE A 497 -30.04 7.73 -17.36
CA ILE A 497 -29.62 6.31 -17.41
C ILE A 497 -30.82 5.38 -17.62
N TYR A 498 -31.96 5.71 -17.02
CA TYR A 498 -33.18 4.90 -17.04
C TYR A 498 -34.39 5.74 -17.45
N SER A 499 -34.46 6.08 -18.74
CA SER A 499 -35.51 6.95 -19.30
C SER A 499 -36.94 6.40 -19.17
N ASN A 500 -37.10 5.08 -19.03
CA ASN A 500 -38.40 4.40 -18.95
C ASN A 500 -38.93 4.22 -17.52
N ILE A 501 -38.22 4.77 -16.52
CA ILE A 501 -38.60 4.67 -15.11
C ILE A 501 -39.29 5.94 -14.68
N GLN A 502 -40.41 5.78 -13.95
CA GLN A 502 -41.08 6.87 -13.24
C GLN A 502 -41.06 6.60 -11.75
N ILE A 503 -40.65 7.59 -10.96
CA ILE A 503 -40.75 7.54 -9.49
C ILE A 503 -41.93 8.40 -9.09
N LEU A 504 -42.93 7.79 -8.45
CA LEU A 504 -44.15 8.43 -8.00
C LEU A 504 -44.18 8.53 -6.47
N ASN A 505 -44.68 9.65 -5.97
CA ASN A 505 -45.00 9.81 -4.55
C ASN A 505 -46.47 9.45 -4.33
N VAL A 506 -46.74 8.29 -3.74
CA VAL A 506 -48.10 7.83 -3.45
C VAL A 506 -48.46 8.28 -2.04
N SER A 507 -49.53 9.07 -1.91
CA SER A 507 -50.02 9.52 -0.60
C SER A 507 -50.51 8.33 0.22
N GLN A 508 -50.08 8.23 1.48
CA GLN A 508 -50.54 7.16 2.36
C GLN A 508 -51.79 7.62 3.13
N VAL A 509 -52.87 6.84 3.03
CA VAL A 509 -54.06 7.03 3.86
C VAL A 509 -53.73 6.56 5.27
N GLN A 510 -53.52 7.50 6.19
CA GLN A 510 -53.21 7.21 7.60
C GLN A 510 -54.47 6.72 8.33
N ASN A 511 -54.71 5.41 8.35
CA ASN A 511 -55.88 4.83 9.02
C ASN A 511 -55.68 4.52 10.51
N ASN A 512 -54.50 4.78 11.10
CA ASN A 512 -54.25 4.55 12.52
C ASN A 512 -53.64 5.79 13.20
N LEU A 513 -53.93 5.97 14.49
CA LEU A 513 -53.29 6.93 15.38
C LEU A 513 -51.85 6.47 15.59
N ILE A 514 -50.91 7.00 14.80
CA ILE A 514 -49.52 6.54 14.82
C ILE A 514 -48.60 7.69 15.22
N CYS A 515 -47.80 7.48 16.26
CA CYS A 515 -46.95 8.49 16.87
C CYS A 515 -45.86 9.03 15.95
N GLU A 516 -45.53 10.32 16.12
CA GLU A 516 -44.39 10.94 15.45
C GLU A 516 -43.05 10.40 15.98
N TYR A 517 -41.97 10.61 15.23
CA TYR A 517 -40.63 10.27 15.70
C TYR A 517 -40.31 11.01 17.01
N GLY A 518 -39.72 10.30 17.98
CA GLY A 518 -39.49 10.83 19.33
C GLY A 518 -40.65 10.59 20.30
N TYR A 519 -41.69 9.88 19.87
CA TYR A 519 -42.83 9.48 20.69
C TYR A 519 -43.01 7.95 20.63
N PHE A 520 -43.49 7.38 21.74
CA PHE A 520 -43.89 5.99 21.84
C PHE A 520 -45.42 5.90 21.98
N TYR A 521 -46.00 4.80 21.48
CA TYR A 521 -47.44 4.60 21.52
C TYR A 521 -47.84 3.93 22.83
N LEU A 522 -48.84 4.48 23.52
CA LEU A 522 -49.40 3.89 24.73
C LEU A 522 -50.79 3.28 24.44
N PRO A 523 -50.90 1.94 24.33
CA PRO A 523 -52.14 1.29 23.92
C PRO A 523 -53.32 1.47 24.89
N THR A 524 -53.03 1.71 26.18
CA THR A 524 -54.05 1.80 27.23
C THR A 524 -54.97 3.01 27.08
N ILE A 525 -54.44 4.12 26.55
CA ILE A 525 -55.19 5.38 26.35
C ILE A 525 -55.23 5.82 24.88
N ASN A 526 -54.57 5.07 23.99
CA ASN A 526 -54.49 5.37 22.56
C ASN A 526 -53.87 6.74 22.24
N GLU A 527 -52.84 7.13 23.01
CA GLU A 527 -52.11 8.39 22.83
C GLU A 527 -50.61 8.16 22.61
N CYS A 528 -49.94 9.22 22.15
CA CYS A 528 -48.51 9.23 21.85
C CYS A 528 -47.76 10.05 22.90
N ILE A 529 -46.85 9.40 23.61
CA ILE A 529 -46.09 10.02 24.70
C ILE A 529 -44.66 10.27 24.24
N LYS A 530 -44.12 11.44 24.56
CA LYS A 530 -42.77 11.85 24.16
C LYS A 530 -41.70 11.08 24.95
N CYS A 531 -40.66 10.61 24.28
CA CYS A 531 -39.49 10.03 24.93
C CYS A 531 -38.75 11.08 25.81
N PRO A 532 -38.15 10.67 26.94
CA PRO A 532 -37.48 11.59 27.85
C PRO A 532 -36.20 12.19 27.24
N GLN A 533 -36.15 13.53 27.24
CA GLN A 533 -35.07 14.45 26.82
C GLN A 533 -34.24 14.11 25.56
N ALA A 534 -34.55 14.77 24.44
CA ALA A 534 -33.60 15.00 23.35
C ALA A 534 -33.14 16.47 23.40
N ASN A 535 -31.86 16.70 23.63
CA ASN A 535 -31.24 18.01 23.48
C ASN A 535 -31.02 18.22 21.97
N LYS A 536 -30.72 19.44 21.51
CA LYS A 536 -30.32 19.63 20.10
C LYS A 536 -29.05 18.85 19.72
N VAL A 537 -28.24 18.48 20.71
CA VAL A 537 -26.85 18.02 20.55
C VAL A 537 -26.63 16.59 21.07
N THR A 538 -27.48 16.09 21.97
CA THR A 538 -27.39 14.74 22.53
C THR A 538 -28.77 14.09 22.56
N ILE A 539 -28.81 12.78 22.29
CA ILE A 539 -30.03 11.99 22.42
C ILE A 539 -29.90 11.20 23.72
N LEU A 540 -30.65 11.61 24.74
CA LEU A 540 -30.72 10.86 25.98
C LEU A 540 -31.81 9.78 25.85
N CYS A 541 -31.64 8.67 26.54
CA CYS A 541 -32.57 7.55 26.55
C CYS A 541 -32.89 6.97 25.16
N THR A 542 -31.84 6.53 24.48
CA THR A 542 -31.92 5.93 23.14
C THR A 542 -32.84 4.70 23.12
N ASP A 543 -32.95 3.98 24.25
CA ASP A 543 -33.81 2.80 24.39
C ASP A 543 -35.28 3.05 24.01
N CYS A 544 -35.81 4.24 24.36
CA CYS A 544 -37.18 4.64 24.01
C CYS A 544 -37.38 4.80 22.50
N LEU A 545 -36.36 5.29 21.78
CA LEU A 545 -36.39 5.51 20.33
C LEU A 545 -36.17 4.22 19.54
N ILE A 546 -35.41 3.28 20.11
CA ILE A 546 -35.15 1.97 19.50
C ILE A 546 -36.38 1.06 19.64
N TYR A 547 -37.00 1.04 20.83
CA TYR A 547 -38.09 0.13 21.18
C TYR A 547 -39.40 0.86 21.55
N PRO A 548 -39.93 1.76 20.70
CA PRO A 548 -41.10 2.59 21.04
C PRO A 548 -42.40 1.79 21.24
N ASN A 549 -42.43 0.51 20.88
CA ASN A 549 -43.62 -0.34 21.06
C ASN A 549 -43.60 -1.15 22.35
N THR A 550 -42.47 -1.22 23.07
CA THR A 550 -42.33 -2.08 24.25
C THR A 550 -41.65 -1.38 25.43
N TRP A 551 -40.92 -0.28 25.18
CA TRP A 551 -40.20 0.46 26.22
C TRP A 551 -41.11 0.92 27.36
N TYR A 552 -42.36 1.29 27.06
CA TYR A 552 -43.35 1.71 28.05
C TYR A 552 -43.69 0.65 29.12
N LEU A 553 -43.35 -0.63 28.91
CA LEU A 553 -43.58 -1.71 29.88
C LEU A 553 -42.53 -1.73 31.01
N LYS A 554 -41.30 -1.32 30.70
CA LYS A 554 -40.16 -1.19 31.63
C LYS A 554 -39.30 0.00 31.19
N PRO A 555 -39.77 1.25 31.38
CA PRO A 555 -39.14 2.45 30.85
C PRO A 555 -37.83 2.79 31.58
N VAL A 556 -36.75 2.11 31.19
CA VAL A 556 -35.39 2.31 31.70
C VAL A 556 -34.50 2.85 30.58
N CYS A 557 -33.71 3.87 30.90
CA CYS A 557 -32.72 4.46 30.00
C CYS A 557 -31.33 3.96 30.39
N THR A 558 -30.76 3.12 29.54
CA THR A 558 -29.45 2.48 29.71
C THR A 558 -28.42 2.98 28.70
N LYS A 559 -28.85 3.64 27.62
CA LYS A 559 -27.99 4.08 26.52
C LYS A 559 -28.30 5.50 26.06
N ASP A 560 -27.25 6.26 25.76
CA ASP A 560 -27.33 7.60 25.18
C ASP A 560 -26.52 7.69 23.89
N PHE A 561 -26.89 8.62 23.01
CA PHE A 561 -25.97 9.13 22.01
C PHE A 561 -25.40 10.46 22.50
N ILE A 562 -24.10 10.45 22.78
CA ILE A 562 -23.36 11.62 23.25
C ILE A 562 -22.37 12.11 22.20
N VAL A 563 -21.96 13.37 22.33
CA VAL A 563 -20.87 13.98 21.56
C VAL A 563 -19.81 14.51 22.52
N ASP A 564 -18.53 14.37 22.18
CA ASP A 564 -17.41 14.79 23.06
C ASP A 564 -17.29 16.32 23.15
N ASN A 565 -17.83 17.06 22.17
CA ASN A 565 -17.93 18.52 22.17
C ASN A 565 -19.20 18.96 21.43
N ASP A 566 -19.78 20.10 21.81
CA ASP A 566 -20.93 20.74 21.15
C ASP A 566 -20.64 21.24 19.71
N SER A 567 -19.50 20.85 19.11
CA SER A 567 -19.22 21.16 17.72
C SER A 567 -20.10 20.32 16.80
N GLU A 568 -20.69 20.95 15.77
CA GLU A 568 -21.47 20.26 14.73
C GLU A 568 -20.68 19.19 13.96
N LYS A 569 -19.35 19.18 14.12
CA LYS A 569 -18.45 18.19 13.52
C LYS A 569 -18.27 16.94 14.37
N SER A 570 -18.60 16.97 15.66
CA SER A 570 -18.42 15.83 16.55
C SER A 570 -19.29 14.66 16.09
N ALA A 571 -18.75 13.45 16.16
CA ALA A 571 -19.53 12.26 15.86
C ALA A 571 -20.36 11.85 17.08
N TYR A 572 -21.57 11.35 16.83
CA TYR A 572 -22.44 10.79 17.86
C TYR A 572 -21.97 9.39 18.20
N ARG A 573 -21.71 9.15 19.48
CA ARG A 573 -21.31 7.84 20.00
C ARG A 573 -22.40 7.28 20.87
N LEU A 574 -22.79 6.04 20.59
CA LEU A 574 -23.63 5.27 21.49
C LEU A 574 -22.80 4.92 22.74
N GLU A 575 -23.16 5.51 23.87
CA GLU A 575 -22.56 5.23 25.16
C GLU A 575 -23.54 4.44 26.02
N GLN A 576 -23.09 3.31 26.52
CA GLN A 576 -23.80 2.59 27.57
C GLN A 576 -23.56 3.33 28.88
N ARG A 577 -24.64 3.74 29.53
CA ARG A 577 -24.57 4.36 30.85
C ARG A 577 -23.99 3.36 31.85
N SER A 578 -23.22 3.84 32.80
CA SER A 578 -22.98 3.08 34.02
C SER A 578 -24.32 2.87 34.75
N THR A 579 -24.44 1.81 35.52
CA THR A 579 -25.65 1.52 36.33
C THR A 579 -25.98 2.68 37.27
N PHE A 580 -24.97 3.42 37.74
CA PHE A 580 -25.10 4.67 38.51
C PHE A 580 -25.85 5.80 37.77
N ASN A 581 -25.87 5.77 36.45
CA ASN A 581 -26.45 6.83 35.61
C ASN A 581 -27.76 6.40 34.93
N TYR A 582 -28.30 5.21 35.24
CA TYR A 582 -29.60 4.79 34.70
C TYR A 582 -30.72 5.72 35.15
N ASP A 583 -31.66 6.00 34.25
CA ASP A 583 -32.88 6.71 34.57
C ASP A 583 -34.06 5.74 34.41
N VAL A 584 -34.81 5.54 35.48
CA VAL A 584 -36.02 4.72 35.49
C VAL A 584 -37.21 5.64 35.59
N TYR A 585 -38.17 5.49 34.69
CA TYR A 585 -39.40 6.25 34.71
C TYR A 585 -40.55 5.36 35.17
N PHE A 586 -41.71 5.94 35.47
CA PHE A 586 -42.99 5.26 35.42
C PHE A 586 -44.01 6.11 34.66
N ILE A 587 -45.17 5.54 34.37
CA ILE A 587 -46.27 6.20 33.68
C ILE A 587 -47.41 6.28 34.68
N ASP A 588 -47.71 7.51 35.11
CA ASP A 588 -48.75 7.77 36.10
C ASP A 588 -50.17 7.60 35.53
N GLN A 589 -51.19 7.92 36.33
CA GLN A 589 -52.60 7.76 35.93
C GLN A 589 -53.03 8.75 34.84
N ASP A 590 -52.33 9.86 34.70
CA ASP A 590 -52.56 10.90 33.69
C ASP A 590 -51.65 10.68 32.45
N ALA A 591 -50.99 9.52 32.37
CA ALA A 591 -50.04 9.15 31.34
C ALA A 591 -48.82 10.07 31.21
N ASN A 592 -48.44 10.75 32.31
CA ASN A 592 -47.17 11.45 32.37
C ASN A 592 -46.04 10.47 32.66
N LEU A 593 -44.91 10.71 31.99
CA LEU A 593 -43.67 9.99 32.23
C LEU A 593 -42.92 10.66 33.40
N VAL A 594 -42.81 9.98 34.54
CA VAL A 594 -42.26 10.52 35.79
C VAL A 594 -40.95 9.80 36.14
N LEU A 595 -39.86 10.55 36.32
CA LEU A 595 -38.54 10.02 36.70
C LEU A 595 -38.53 9.56 38.17
N ILE A 596 -37.97 8.38 38.42
CA ILE A 596 -37.72 7.83 39.75
C ILE A 596 -36.24 8.05 40.10
N ASN A 597 -35.96 9.15 40.79
CA ASN A 597 -34.59 9.47 41.20
C ASN A 597 -33.98 8.33 42.03
N GLY A 598 -32.77 7.91 41.66
CA GLY A 598 -32.03 6.89 42.40
C GLY A 598 -32.39 5.44 42.08
N ALA A 599 -33.37 5.17 41.20
CA ALA A 599 -33.70 3.82 40.77
C ALA A 599 -32.77 3.34 39.63
N GLU A 600 -32.45 2.06 39.63
CA GLU A 600 -31.62 1.37 38.63
C GLU A 600 -32.47 0.57 37.63
N ASN A 601 -33.45 -0.20 38.11
CA ASN A 601 -34.27 -1.06 37.24
C ASN A 601 -35.63 -1.43 37.86
N TYR A 602 -36.50 -2.07 37.05
CA TYR A 602 -37.73 -2.74 37.46
C TYR A 602 -37.48 -4.18 37.93
N CYS A 603 -38.28 -4.68 38.87
CA CYS A 603 -38.29 -6.08 39.31
C CYS A 603 -39.73 -6.65 39.38
N ASN A 604 -39.89 -7.98 39.34
CA ASN A 604 -41.23 -8.58 39.21
C ASN A 604 -41.93 -8.84 40.56
N GLY A 605 -41.22 -8.74 41.69
CA GLY A 605 -41.77 -8.82 43.04
C GLY A 605 -40.69 -8.87 44.13
N GLU A 606 -41.10 -8.79 45.40
CA GLU A 606 -40.19 -8.75 46.58
C GLU A 606 -39.25 -9.97 46.69
N ASN A 607 -39.61 -11.09 46.05
CA ASN A 607 -38.86 -12.35 46.14
C ASN A 607 -37.77 -12.51 45.07
N ASP A 608 -37.72 -11.65 44.03
CA ASP A 608 -36.77 -11.83 42.92
C ASP A 608 -35.32 -11.50 43.34
N LEU A 609 -35.13 -10.45 44.15
CA LEU A 609 -33.82 -9.97 44.63
C LEU A 609 -33.98 -9.28 46.01
N PRO A 610 -32.97 -9.35 46.90
CA PRO A 610 -33.06 -8.76 48.24
C PRO A 610 -33.19 -7.23 48.28
N ASN A 611 -32.97 -6.53 47.15
CA ASN A 611 -33.00 -5.07 47.01
C ASN A 611 -34.15 -4.56 46.12
N CYS A 612 -35.23 -5.33 46.00
CA CYS A 612 -36.42 -4.99 45.23
C CYS A 612 -37.51 -4.42 46.15
N PHE A 613 -38.01 -3.22 45.86
CA PHE A 613 -38.91 -2.48 46.74
C PHE A 613 -40.17 -2.00 46.04
N ASN A 614 -41.30 -2.08 46.73
CA ASN A 614 -42.58 -1.53 46.28
C ASN A 614 -42.63 -0.02 46.54
N ILE A 615 -43.03 0.78 45.55
CA ILE A 615 -43.32 2.20 45.76
C ILE A 615 -44.80 2.36 46.10
N GLU A 616 -45.13 2.41 47.39
CA GLU A 616 -46.53 2.49 47.80
C GLU A 616 -47.21 3.76 47.24
N LYS A 617 -48.48 3.61 46.85
CA LYS A 617 -49.36 4.68 46.31
C LYS A 617 -49.01 5.17 44.90
N GLN A 618 -48.00 4.60 44.25
CA GLN A 618 -47.74 4.84 42.83
C GLN A 618 -48.13 3.60 42.00
N THR A 619 -48.56 3.84 40.77
CA THR A 619 -48.89 2.77 39.83
C THR A 619 -48.22 3.05 38.50
N HIS A 620 -47.69 2.02 37.87
CA HIS A 620 -47.24 2.04 36.48
C HIS A 620 -48.27 1.29 35.65
N LEU A 621 -48.89 1.95 34.66
CA LEU A 621 -49.94 1.34 33.83
C LEU A 621 -51.10 0.76 34.69
N PHE A 622 -51.51 1.50 35.73
CA PHE A 622 -52.54 1.10 36.69
C PHE A 622 -52.20 -0.14 37.54
N GLN A 623 -50.95 -0.59 37.56
CA GLN A 623 -50.49 -1.73 38.34
C GLN A 623 -49.42 -1.30 39.37
N THR A 624 -49.39 -1.99 40.52
CA THR A 624 -48.28 -1.87 41.49
C THR A 624 -47.01 -2.41 40.84
N PHE A 625 -45.89 -1.75 41.06
CA PHE A 625 -44.61 -2.12 40.47
C PHE A 625 -43.50 -2.03 41.53
N TYR A 626 -42.43 -2.76 41.28
CA TYR A 626 -41.27 -2.79 42.16
C TYR A 626 -40.04 -2.27 41.43
N ILE A 627 -39.19 -1.58 42.19
CA ILE A 627 -37.94 -1.00 41.69
C ILE A 627 -36.75 -1.48 42.49
N MET A 628 -35.58 -1.39 41.86
CA MET A 628 -34.28 -1.59 42.48
C MET A 628 -33.57 -0.24 42.58
N CYS A 629 -33.03 0.12 43.74
CA CYS A 629 -32.21 1.34 43.89
C CYS A 629 -30.80 1.13 43.33
N LYS A 630 -30.19 2.21 42.83
CA LYS A 630 -28.78 2.27 42.43
C LYS A 630 -27.86 1.90 43.59
N GLN A 631 -26.65 1.43 43.28
CA GLN A 631 -25.71 0.96 44.29
C GLN A 631 -25.35 2.01 45.35
N ASP A 632 -25.29 3.30 45.01
CA ASP A 632 -25.03 4.42 45.92
C ASP A 632 -26.31 4.98 46.60
N TYR A 633 -27.45 4.31 46.46
CA TYR A 633 -28.74 4.71 47.02
C TYR A 633 -29.33 3.63 47.95
N TYR A 634 -30.06 4.08 48.95
CA TYR A 634 -30.85 3.24 49.84
C TYR A 634 -32.34 3.57 49.72
N PHE A 635 -33.21 2.62 50.04
CA PHE A 635 -34.65 2.79 49.95
C PHE A 635 -35.26 3.20 51.29
N GLU A 636 -35.87 4.38 51.33
CA GLU A 636 -36.57 4.89 52.52
C GLU A 636 -37.77 5.75 52.09
N ASN A 637 -38.89 5.63 52.81
CA ASN A 637 -40.10 6.43 52.57
C ASN A 637 -40.59 6.38 51.11
N ASN A 638 -40.61 5.19 50.50
CA ASN A 638 -41.02 4.95 49.10
C ASN A 638 -40.15 5.69 48.06
N LYS A 639 -38.88 5.97 48.38
CA LYS A 639 -37.93 6.63 47.46
C LYS A 639 -36.55 6.01 47.58
N CYS A 640 -35.80 6.00 46.49
CA CYS A 640 -34.36 5.79 46.54
C CYS A 640 -33.70 7.13 46.90
N LEU A 641 -32.99 7.18 48.03
CA LEU A 641 -32.27 8.35 48.50
C LEU A 641 -30.77 8.11 48.36
N LYS A 642 -30.04 9.14 47.91
CA LYS A 642 -28.59 9.05 47.77
C LYS A 642 -27.99 8.82 49.15
N SER A 643 -27.07 7.87 49.24
CA SER A 643 -26.30 7.63 50.46
C SER A 643 -25.36 8.82 50.74
N VAL A 644 -24.49 8.66 51.72
CA VAL A 644 -23.47 9.66 52.08
C VAL A 644 -22.52 9.97 50.92
N ASP A 645 -22.00 11.20 50.88
CA ASP A 645 -21.10 11.66 49.81
C ASP A 645 -19.88 10.75 49.66
N HIS A 646 -19.42 10.58 48.42
CA HIS A 646 -18.30 9.69 48.03
C HIS A 646 -18.53 8.20 48.28
N CYS A 647 -19.78 7.78 48.50
CA CYS A 647 -20.15 6.37 48.57
C CYS A 647 -20.42 5.79 47.17
N ILE A 648 -19.77 4.68 46.82
CA ILE A 648 -20.01 3.95 45.57
C ILE A 648 -20.90 2.71 45.75
N GLN A 649 -21.02 2.20 46.98
CA GLN A 649 -21.92 1.09 47.29
C GLN A 649 -22.52 1.29 48.69
N SER A 650 -23.83 1.20 48.81
CA SER A 650 -24.59 1.40 50.04
C SER A 650 -25.46 0.19 50.37
N ASP A 651 -25.85 0.07 51.64
CA ASP A 651 -26.87 -0.90 52.04
C ASP A 651 -28.23 -0.43 51.50
N TYR A 652 -28.92 -1.30 50.78
CA TYR A 652 -30.16 -0.96 50.11
C TYR A 652 -31.30 -0.59 51.08
N ARG A 653 -31.21 -0.93 52.38
CA ARG A 653 -32.26 -0.65 53.39
C ARG A 653 -31.94 0.52 54.32
N PHE A 654 -30.69 0.92 54.43
CA PHE A 654 -30.24 1.89 55.42
C PHE A 654 -29.27 2.88 54.80
N GLN A 655 -29.19 4.10 55.35
CA GLN A 655 -28.19 5.09 54.96
C GLN A 655 -26.78 4.69 55.47
N ILE A 656 -26.26 3.58 54.96
CA ILE A 656 -25.00 2.97 55.35
C ILE A 656 -24.17 2.82 54.09
N CYS A 657 -22.98 3.42 54.05
CA CYS A 657 -22.03 3.14 53.00
C CYS A 657 -21.28 1.82 53.28
N LEU A 658 -21.13 0.99 52.25
CA LEU A 658 -20.37 -0.26 52.24
C LEU A 658 -19.01 -0.10 51.54
N GLN A 659 -18.91 0.82 50.56
CA GLN A 659 -17.68 1.07 49.81
C GLN A 659 -17.59 2.54 49.35
N CYS A 660 -16.42 3.14 49.51
CA CYS A 660 -16.13 4.54 49.16
C CYS A 660 -15.34 4.68 47.85
N GLU A 661 -15.37 5.88 47.25
CA GLU A 661 -14.53 6.29 46.12
C GLU A 661 -13.02 6.26 46.46
N GLU A 662 -12.15 6.18 45.45
CA GLU A 662 -10.70 6.28 45.66
C GLU A 662 -10.30 7.60 46.33
N GLY A 663 -9.30 7.56 47.20
CA GLY A 663 -8.94 8.69 48.06
C GLY A 663 -9.81 8.84 49.32
N TYR A 664 -10.83 7.99 49.50
CA TYR A 664 -11.66 7.93 50.71
C TYR A 664 -11.60 6.55 51.37
N TYR A 665 -11.86 6.49 52.66
CA TYR A 665 -12.00 5.25 53.41
C TYR A 665 -13.31 5.25 54.21
N LEU A 666 -13.80 4.04 54.48
CA LEU A 666 -15.04 3.84 55.22
C LEU A 666 -14.78 3.90 56.73
N TYR A 667 -15.45 4.80 57.45
CA TYR A 667 -15.44 4.87 58.90
C TYR A 667 -16.84 5.14 59.42
N ASN A 668 -17.34 4.30 60.33
CA ASN A 668 -18.71 4.43 60.86
C ASN A 668 -19.76 4.63 59.76
N ASN A 669 -19.65 3.87 58.67
CA ASN A 669 -20.55 3.91 57.51
C ASN A 669 -20.52 5.23 56.69
N ILE A 670 -19.56 6.13 56.94
CA ILE A 670 -19.33 7.36 56.17
C ILE A 670 -17.96 7.34 55.49
N CYS A 671 -17.86 8.00 54.34
CA CYS A 671 -16.61 8.11 53.58
C CYS A 671 -15.82 9.35 54.03
N ILE A 672 -14.57 9.13 54.43
CA ILE A 672 -13.67 10.20 54.91
C ILE A 672 -12.43 10.24 54.02
N ILE A 673 -11.97 11.45 53.67
CA ILE A 673 -10.80 11.65 52.81
C ILE A 673 -9.51 11.13 53.47
N CYS A 674 -8.65 10.49 52.67
CA CYS A 674 -7.32 10.06 53.08
C CYS A 674 -6.40 11.27 53.32
N GLN A 675 -5.80 11.35 54.51
CA GLN A 675 -4.81 12.39 54.85
C GLN A 675 -3.41 12.02 54.33
N ASN A 676 -2.50 13.02 54.27
CA ASN A 676 -1.06 12.85 54.02
C ASN A 676 -0.67 12.21 52.68
N LEU A 677 -1.14 12.78 51.55
CA LEU A 677 -0.71 12.38 50.21
C LEU A 677 -0.90 10.88 49.94
N CYS A 678 -1.94 10.27 50.49
CA CYS A 678 -2.23 8.86 50.33
C CYS A 678 -3.37 8.66 49.33
N THR A 679 -3.19 7.80 48.31
CA THR A 679 -4.22 7.55 47.30
C THR A 679 -5.24 6.50 47.75
N LYS A 680 -4.87 5.60 48.67
CA LYS A 680 -5.76 4.61 49.26
C LYS A 680 -5.40 4.37 50.72
N CYS A 681 -6.34 4.48 51.64
CA CYS A 681 -6.09 4.32 53.07
C CYS A 681 -7.16 3.49 53.78
N HIS A 682 -6.88 3.08 55.01
CA HIS A 682 -7.78 2.33 55.88
C HIS A 682 -7.58 2.76 57.34
N LEU A 683 -8.62 2.69 58.18
CA LEU A 683 -8.50 3.01 59.60
C LEU A 683 -8.34 1.73 60.42
N ILE A 684 -7.24 1.62 61.18
CA ILE A 684 -7.02 0.49 62.10
C ILE A 684 -6.81 1.08 63.50
N ASN A 685 -7.68 0.71 64.45
CA ASN A 685 -7.59 1.16 65.86
C ASN A 685 -7.52 2.70 66.02
N TYR A 686 -8.32 3.45 65.26
CA TYR A 686 -8.35 4.92 65.23
C TYR A 686 -7.13 5.61 64.60
N TYR A 687 -6.18 4.86 64.04
CA TYR A 687 -5.05 5.41 63.29
C TYR A 687 -5.22 5.20 61.78
N TYR A 688 -4.85 6.22 61.00
CA TYR A 688 -4.84 6.14 59.54
C TYR A 688 -3.68 5.26 59.07
N LYS A 689 -3.99 4.28 58.22
CA LYS A 689 -3.04 3.43 57.52
C LYS A 689 -3.09 3.75 56.03
N CYS A 690 -2.01 4.28 55.47
CA CYS A 690 -1.88 4.35 54.03
C CYS A 690 -1.62 2.96 53.44
N LEU A 691 -2.35 2.63 52.39
CA LEU A 691 -2.22 1.40 51.61
C LEU A 691 -1.56 1.65 50.26
N GLN A 692 -1.58 2.90 49.76
CA GLN A 692 -0.96 3.26 48.49
C GLN A 692 -0.55 4.74 48.47
N CYS A 693 0.68 5.01 48.02
CA CYS A 693 1.25 6.34 47.88
C CYS A 693 1.34 6.76 46.39
N PRO A 694 1.39 8.07 46.10
CA PRO A 694 1.70 8.59 44.76
C PRO A 694 3.16 8.28 44.38
N ASN A 695 3.47 8.33 43.08
CA ASN A 695 4.82 8.12 42.57
C ASN A 695 5.84 9.05 43.25
N GLY A 696 7.06 8.56 43.48
CA GLY A 696 8.09 9.26 44.26
C GLY A 696 7.91 9.16 45.78
N TYR A 697 6.98 8.33 46.28
CA TYR A 697 6.77 8.07 47.70
C TYR A 697 6.53 6.58 47.95
N GLU A 698 6.92 6.11 49.15
CA GLU A 698 6.73 4.73 49.61
C GLU A 698 6.12 4.71 51.02
N ILE A 699 5.37 3.65 51.34
CA ILE A 699 4.75 3.48 52.66
C ILE A 699 5.81 3.12 53.71
N ASN A 700 5.94 3.93 54.75
CA ASN A 700 6.83 3.67 55.87
C ASN A 700 6.22 2.75 56.93
N ASP A 701 7.03 2.39 57.93
CA ASP A 701 6.58 1.53 59.04
C ASP A 701 5.46 2.16 59.88
N ASN A 702 5.38 3.49 59.90
CA ASN A 702 4.28 4.24 60.51
C ASN A 702 3.05 4.34 59.60
N GLN A 703 3.04 3.63 58.48
CA GLN A 703 1.95 3.56 57.52
C GLN A 703 1.60 4.90 56.86
N GLY A 704 2.56 5.83 56.79
CA GLY A 704 2.46 7.08 56.02
C GLY A 704 3.36 7.05 54.78
N CYS A 705 3.15 7.99 53.85
CA CYS A 705 3.98 8.13 52.65
C CYS A 705 5.28 8.89 52.94
N THR A 706 6.42 8.29 52.61
CA THR A 706 7.76 8.90 52.72
C THR A 706 8.33 9.12 51.34
N LYS A 707 8.83 10.35 51.08
CA LYS A 707 9.38 10.72 49.78
C LYS A 707 10.67 9.93 49.49
N CYS A 708 10.82 9.46 48.26
CA CYS A 708 12.07 8.88 47.77
C CYS A 708 13.22 9.89 47.82
N GLY A 709 14.47 9.40 47.76
CA GLY A 709 15.67 10.25 47.71
C GLY A 709 15.74 11.11 46.44
N ASP A 710 16.79 11.93 46.36
CA ASP A 710 16.91 12.93 45.30
C ASP A 710 16.96 12.29 43.91
N ASN A 711 16.17 12.82 42.96
CA ASN A 711 15.99 12.33 41.59
C ASN A 711 15.54 10.86 41.47
N CYS A 712 14.98 10.28 42.53
CA CYS A 712 14.41 8.95 42.52
C CYS A 712 12.90 8.96 42.17
N ASP A 713 12.49 8.12 41.22
CA ASP A 713 11.10 7.99 40.75
C ASP A 713 10.35 6.88 41.53
N ILE A 714 11.01 5.74 41.74
CA ILE A 714 10.46 4.57 42.43
C ILE A 714 11.43 4.14 43.50
N CYS A 715 10.96 4.04 44.74
CA CYS A 715 11.74 3.54 45.87
C CYS A 715 10.96 2.49 46.66
N LYS A 716 11.69 1.63 47.38
CA LYS A 716 11.11 0.61 48.26
C LYS A 716 11.96 0.51 49.50
N PHE A 717 11.33 0.33 50.66
CA PHE A 717 12.10 0.03 51.85
C PHE A 717 12.75 -1.35 51.74
N GLN A 718 14.06 -1.41 51.94
CA GLN A 718 14.85 -2.63 51.95
C GLN A 718 15.65 -2.73 53.24
N GLN A 719 15.63 -3.92 53.84
CA GLN A 719 16.53 -4.27 54.93
C GLN A 719 17.87 -4.69 54.34
N MET A 720 18.97 -4.11 54.82
CA MET A 720 20.31 -4.51 54.41
C MET A 720 20.65 -5.90 54.97
N GLN A 721 21.35 -6.74 54.20
CA GLN A 721 21.65 -8.11 54.66
C GLN A 721 22.62 -8.12 55.86
N TYR A 722 23.55 -7.17 55.92
CA TYR A 722 24.62 -7.13 56.93
C TYR A 722 24.41 -6.09 58.03
N SER A 723 23.44 -5.18 57.87
CA SER A 723 23.02 -4.27 58.92
C SER A 723 21.51 -4.40 59.08
N ASN A 724 21.01 -4.53 60.31
CA ASN A 724 19.56 -4.51 60.55
C ASN A 724 18.91 -3.14 60.23
N GLN A 725 19.62 -2.25 59.53
CA GLN A 725 19.14 -0.96 59.09
C GLN A 725 18.27 -1.14 57.84
N LYS A 726 17.12 -0.48 57.88
CA LYS A 726 16.19 -0.37 56.77
C LYS A 726 16.47 0.95 56.04
N ILE A 727 16.72 0.90 54.73
CA ILE A 727 16.90 2.08 53.89
C ILE A 727 15.74 2.21 52.91
N LEU A 728 15.42 3.45 52.54
CA LEU A 728 14.48 3.73 51.46
C LEU A 728 15.22 3.68 50.13
N ARG A 729 15.32 2.48 49.58
CA ARG A 729 16.15 2.25 48.40
C ARG A 729 15.47 2.75 47.14
N CYS A 730 16.18 3.53 46.34
CA CYS A 730 15.82 3.84 44.98
C CYS A 730 15.98 2.63 44.06
N LEU A 731 14.94 2.34 43.30
CA LEU A 731 14.87 1.27 42.31
C LEU A 731 14.93 1.81 40.88
N LYS A 732 14.52 3.07 40.67
CA LYS A 732 14.47 3.73 39.37
C LYS A 732 14.66 5.24 39.52
N CYS A 733 15.52 5.82 38.69
CA CYS A 733 15.70 7.27 38.66
C CYS A 733 14.64 7.94 37.77
N VAL A 734 14.44 9.25 37.92
CA VAL A 734 13.52 10.03 37.07
C VAL A 734 13.92 9.99 35.59
N HIS A 735 15.22 9.84 35.30
CA HIS A 735 15.74 9.68 33.93
C HIS A 735 17.01 8.82 33.92
N ASP A 736 16.88 7.54 33.56
CA ASP A 736 17.97 6.55 33.69
C ASP A 736 19.23 6.84 32.84
N GLN A 737 19.12 7.68 31.81
CA GLN A 737 20.31 8.11 31.03
C GLN A 737 21.00 9.35 31.59
N LYS A 738 20.29 10.16 32.40
CA LYS A 738 20.82 11.39 32.98
C LYS A 738 21.31 11.16 34.40
N TYR A 739 20.64 10.28 35.15
CA TYR A 739 20.97 9.95 36.52
C TYR A 739 21.22 8.45 36.67
N TYR A 740 22.06 8.09 37.63
CA TYR A 740 22.29 6.71 38.04
C TYR A 740 22.07 6.57 39.55
N ILE A 741 21.67 5.38 39.97
CA ILE A 741 21.47 5.06 41.40
C ILE A 741 22.84 5.09 42.08
N SER A 742 22.97 5.87 43.16
CA SER A 742 24.20 5.92 43.95
C SER A 742 24.40 4.65 44.79
N LEU A 743 25.64 4.40 45.21
CA LEU A 743 25.97 3.24 46.05
C LEU A 743 25.44 3.35 47.48
N ASP A 744 24.89 4.52 47.89
CA ASP A 744 24.09 4.63 49.12
C ASP A 744 22.70 3.98 48.97
N GLY A 745 22.30 3.67 47.73
CA GLY A 745 21.03 3.09 47.35
C GLY A 745 19.83 4.02 47.46
N GLN A 746 19.96 5.24 47.98
CA GLN A 746 18.82 6.12 48.29
C GLN A 746 18.63 7.21 47.23
N ASN A 747 19.73 7.71 46.67
CA ASN A 747 19.72 8.85 45.76
C ASN A 747 20.02 8.44 44.32
N CYS A 748 19.74 9.35 43.40
CA CYS A 748 20.13 9.27 42.01
C CYS A 748 21.03 10.46 41.67
N PHE A 749 22.30 10.18 41.32
CA PHE A 749 23.30 11.19 41.00
C PHE A 749 23.39 11.43 39.50
N GLU A 750 23.72 12.67 39.12
CA GLU A 750 23.86 13.05 37.72
C GLU A 750 25.08 12.37 37.08
N ASN A 751 24.89 11.84 35.88
CA ASN A 751 25.94 11.27 35.05
C ASN A 751 26.83 12.39 34.48
N LYS A 752 28.05 12.51 35.02
CA LYS A 752 29.03 13.53 34.62
C LYS A 752 29.97 13.06 33.51
N ILE A 753 29.89 11.80 33.09
CA ILE A 753 30.76 11.25 32.04
C ILE A 753 30.17 11.65 30.69
N GLN A 754 30.88 12.52 29.95
CA GLN A 754 30.43 12.96 28.63
C GLN A 754 30.26 11.77 27.68
N ASN A 755 29.24 11.82 26.81
CA ASN A 755 28.87 10.76 25.87
C ASN A 755 28.54 9.41 26.53
N CYS A 756 28.39 9.35 27.84
CA CYS A 756 27.93 8.14 28.52
C CYS A 756 26.41 8.09 28.52
N LEU A 757 25.81 7.05 27.93
CA LEU A 757 24.37 6.84 27.97
C LEU A 757 23.93 6.38 29.35
N TYR A 758 24.75 5.60 30.03
CA TYR A 758 24.37 5.07 31.31
C TYR A 758 25.56 4.80 32.24
N ALA A 759 25.56 5.47 33.37
CA ALA A 759 26.57 5.31 34.41
C ALA A 759 26.05 4.49 35.58
N PHE A 760 26.97 4.06 36.44
CA PHE A 760 26.67 3.49 37.75
C PHE A 760 27.88 3.66 38.67
N GLU A 761 27.68 3.45 39.97
CA GLU A 761 28.75 3.56 40.97
C GLU A 761 29.27 2.18 41.36
N VAL A 762 30.59 2.09 41.52
CA VAL A 762 31.30 0.91 42.04
C VAL A 762 32.23 1.30 43.19
N SER A 763 32.51 0.34 44.07
CA SER A 763 33.57 0.47 45.07
C SER A 763 34.95 0.47 44.40
N ARG A 764 35.85 1.37 44.81
CA ARG A 764 37.21 1.44 44.24
C ARG A 764 38.06 0.20 44.50
N ASN A 765 37.72 -0.56 45.55
CA ASN A 765 38.50 -1.72 45.97
C ASN A 765 38.00 -3.02 45.33
N ASP A 766 36.71 -3.09 44.99
CA ASP A 766 36.09 -4.30 44.45
C ASP A 766 34.80 -3.93 43.68
N TYR A 767 34.83 -4.11 42.36
CA TYR A 767 33.72 -3.74 41.47
C TYR A 767 32.49 -4.63 41.65
N LYS A 768 32.61 -5.76 42.37
CA LYS A 768 31.45 -6.58 42.77
C LYS A 768 30.47 -5.77 43.63
N PHE A 769 30.95 -4.81 44.43
CA PHE A 769 30.08 -3.88 45.15
C PHE A 769 29.72 -2.70 44.25
N ASN A 770 28.52 -2.74 43.68
CA ASN A 770 28.06 -1.75 42.72
C ASN A 770 26.56 -1.44 42.84
N SER A 771 26.14 -0.31 42.29
CA SER A 771 24.74 0.13 42.38
C SER A 771 23.77 -0.57 41.41
N LEU A 772 24.25 -1.53 40.61
CA LEU A 772 23.41 -2.33 39.72
C LEU A 772 22.82 -3.56 40.41
N GLU A 773 23.37 -4.00 41.55
CA GLU A 773 22.86 -5.15 42.31
C GLU A 773 21.37 -4.99 42.61
N TYR A 774 20.57 -6.06 42.50
CA TYR A 774 19.17 -6.12 42.89
C TYR A 774 19.00 -6.13 44.41
N GLU A 775 19.98 -6.61 45.18
CA GLU A 775 20.05 -6.47 46.64
C GLU A 775 21.34 -5.76 47.04
N LEU A 776 21.25 -4.44 47.28
CA LEU A 776 22.41 -3.60 47.52
C LEU A 776 23.03 -3.87 48.90
N ASN A 777 24.30 -4.25 48.93
CA ASN A 777 25.08 -4.41 50.16
C ASN A 777 26.09 -3.28 50.32
N THR A 778 25.87 -2.37 51.29
CA THR A 778 26.71 -1.18 51.47
C THR A 778 27.87 -1.42 52.43
N PHE A 779 29.10 -1.44 51.92
CA PHE A 779 30.32 -1.28 52.72
C PHE A 779 31.18 -0.17 52.13
N PHE A 780 31.33 0.93 52.87
CA PHE A 780 31.90 2.17 52.35
C PHE A 780 33.41 2.27 52.59
N ILE A 781 34.22 2.14 51.52
CA ILE A 781 35.54 2.79 51.44
C ILE A 781 35.78 3.23 49.97
N GLY A 782 35.29 4.43 49.62
CA GLY A 782 35.56 5.11 48.35
C GLY A 782 34.81 4.56 47.13
N THR A 783 34.12 5.45 46.40
CA THR A 783 33.39 5.10 45.16
C THR A 783 34.00 5.76 43.94
N VAL A 784 33.67 5.21 42.77
CA VAL A 784 33.92 5.82 41.47
C VAL A 784 32.71 5.57 40.57
N SER A 785 32.28 6.59 39.83
CA SER A 785 31.26 6.45 38.79
C SER A 785 31.91 5.94 37.51
N ILE A 786 31.38 4.88 36.93
CA ILE A 786 31.88 4.30 35.67
C ILE A 786 30.78 4.30 34.61
N CYS A 787 31.18 4.35 33.33
CA CYS A 787 30.24 4.26 32.22
C CYS A 787 30.13 2.82 31.73
N ARG A 788 28.90 2.32 31.63
CA ARG A 788 28.67 0.94 31.12
C ARG A 788 28.50 0.91 29.61
N GLN A 789 28.04 2.02 29.03
CA GLN A 789 27.66 2.13 27.63
C GLN A 789 27.76 3.60 27.22
N CYS A 790 28.65 3.86 26.28
CA CYS A 790 28.77 5.16 25.63
C CYS A 790 27.75 5.29 24.49
N GLN A 791 27.55 6.51 24.01
CA GLN A 791 26.84 6.79 22.76
C GLN A 791 27.53 6.08 21.59
N GLU A 792 26.80 5.84 20.49
CA GLU A 792 27.36 5.23 19.28
C GLU A 792 28.63 5.97 18.82
N LYS A 793 29.62 5.21 18.33
CA LYS A 793 30.96 5.69 17.93
C LYS A 793 31.88 6.10 19.08
N TYR A 794 31.50 5.84 20.32
CA TYR A 794 32.35 6.04 21.49
C TYR A 794 32.59 4.73 22.25
N THR A 795 33.79 4.61 22.80
CA THR A 795 34.28 3.47 23.58
C THR A 795 34.59 3.95 25.00
N TYR A 796 34.17 3.18 26.01
CA TYR A 796 34.50 3.52 27.39
C TYR A 796 35.94 3.15 27.72
N ASN A 797 36.80 4.13 28.01
CA ASN A 797 38.16 3.90 28.45
C ASN A 797 38.20 3.79 29.97
N ILE A 798 38.44 2.57 30.47
CA ILE A 798 38.41 2.25 31.92
C ILE A 798 39.49 3.04 32.68
N ASN A 799 40.61 3.37 32.02
CA ASN A 799 41.75 3.99 32.67
C ASN A 799 41.58 5.50 32.82
N THR A 800 40.97 6.16 31.84
CA THR A 800 40.66 7.60 31.89
C THR A 800 39.29 7.88 32.51
N ASN A 801 38.44 6.86 32.62
CA ASN A 801 37.06 6.95 33.05
C ASN A 801 36.22 7.90 32.17
N GLN A 802 36.47 7.87 30.85
CA GLN A 802 35.77 8.70 29.86
C GLN A 802 35.33 7.87 28.65
N CYS A 803 34.31 8.35 27.94
CA CYS A 803 33.92 7.83 26.63
C CYS A 803 34.73 8.55 25.55
N GLU A 804 35.61 7.82 24.87
CA GLU A 804 36.52 8.32 23.84
C GLU A 804 36.07 7.84 22.45
N SER A 805 36.51 8.49 21.37
CA SER A 805 36.14 8.06 20.01
C SER A 805 36.59 6.62 19.77
N GLN A 806 35.67 5.80 19.27
CA GLN A 806 35.91 4.40 18.95
C GLN A 806 36.91 4.26 17.79
N GLN A 807 37.78 3.24 17.84
CA GLN A 807 38.78 3.01 16.79
C GLN A 807 38.30 2.02 15.72
N SER A 808 37.35 1.13 16.06
CA SER A 808 36.80 0.13 15.15
C SER A 808 35.36 0.45 14.75
N ASP A 809 35.06 0.52 13.46
CA ASP A 809 33.68 0.65 12.95
C ASP A 809 32.88 -0.67 13.06
N GLU A 810 33.51 -1.78 13.46
CA GLU A 810 32.91 -3.12 13.47
C GLU A 810 32.16 -3.45 14.77
N CYS A 811 32.19 -2.57 15.77
CA CYS A 811 31.52 -2.78 17.06
C CYS A 811 30.45 -1.71 17.29
N TYR A 812 29.27 -2.12 17.75
CA TYR A 812 28.25 -1.17 18.21
C TYR A 812 28.60 -0.55 19.55
N TYR A 813 29.17 -1.36 20.45
CA TYR A 813 29.62 -0.90 21.76
C TYR A 813 30.88 -1.66 22.17
N SER A 814 31.82 -0.93 22.76
CA SER A 814 33.08 -1.49 23.25
C SER A 814 33.57 -0.74 24.49
N TYR A 815 34.52 -1.36 25.19
CA TYR A 815 35.35 -0.68 26.18
C TYR A 815 36.81 -0.87 25.84
N SER A 816 37.67 0.03 26.30
CA SER A 816 39.11 -0.04 26.10
C SER A 816 39.86 0.00 27.43
N TYR A 817 40.98 -0.71 27.47
CA TYR A 817 41.90 -0.71 28.61
C TYR A 817 43.34 -0.84 28.13
N ILE A 818 44.28 -0.40 28.96
CA ILE A 818 45.71 -0.46 28.61
C ILE A 818 46.27 -1.81 29.08
N THR A 819 46.76 -2.64 28.15
CA THR A 819 47.55 -3.84 28.45
C THR A 819 49.04 -3.49 28.49
N PRO A 820 49.87 -4.12 29.35
CA PRO A 820 51.32 -4.05 29.20
C PRO A 820 51.72 -4.58 27.80
N PRO A 821 52.51 -3.85 26.98
CA PRO A 821 53.40 -2.75 27.30
C PRO A 821 52.87 -1.34 26.94
N GLN A 822 51.64 -0.99 27.34
CA GLN A 822 50.93 0.29 27.04
C GLN A 822 50.13 0.33 25.73
N THR A 823 49.72 -0.81 25.20
CA THR A 823 48.81 -0.84 24.05
C THR A 823 47.37 -0.69 24.54
N LEU A 824 46.63 0.27 23.98
CA LEU A 824 45.18 0.35 24.18
C LEU A 824 44.54 -0.83 23.46
N LYS A 825 43.88 -1.71 24.22
CA LYS A 825 43.13 -2.84 23.67
C LYS A 825 41.64 -2.53 23.78
N GLU A 826 40.96 -2.53 22.64
CA GLU A 826 39.52 -2.39 22.55
C GLU A 826 38.86 -3.78 22.62
N VAL A 827 37.83 -3.91 23.46
CA VAL A 827 37.02 -5.13 23.61
C VAL A 827 35.60 -4.83 23.17
N CYS A 828 35.20 -5.50 22.10
CA CYS A 828 33.84 -5.45 21.59
C CYS A 828 32.86 -6.10 22.58
N LEU A 829 31.85 -5.36 23.02
CA LEU A 829 30.74 -5.90 23.80
C LEU A 829 29.61 -6.40 22.89
N PHE A 830 29.40 -5.71 21.76
CA PHE A 830 28.36 -5.98 20.77
C PHE A 830 28.81 -5.54 19.37
N GLY A 831 28.50 -6.30 18.32
CA GLY A 831 28.75 -5.92 16.92
C GLY A 831 27.92 -6.74 15.93
N PRO A 832 27.72 -6.26 14.68
CA PRO A 832 27.10 -7.06 13.63
C PRO A 832 27.96 -8.30 13.36
N LYS A 833 27.29 -9.43 13.08
CA LYS A 833 27.88 -10.74 12.70
C LYS A 833 29.37 -10.66 12.34
N ILE A 834 30.23 -11.19 13.20
CA ILE A 834 31.67 -11.28 12.99
C ILE A 834 31.93 -12.02 11.67
N ASN A 835 32.22 -11.27 10.61
CA ASN A 835 32.74 -11.81 9.35
C ASN A 835 34.28 -11.84 9.36
N THR A 836 34.92 -11.24 10.36
CA THR A 836 36.36 -11.23 10.49
C THR A 836 36.82 -12.41 11.35
N ILE A 837 36.97 -13.55 10.66
CA ILE A 837 37.81 -14.68 11.07
C ILE A 837 39.23 -14.12 11.23
N ILE A 838 39.63 -13.75 12.43
CA ILE A 838 41.06 -13.72 12.78
C ILE A 838 41.24 -14.43 14.13
N ASP A 839 41.59 -15.70 13.94
CA ASP A 839 42.24 -16.67 14.80
C ASP A 839 41.45 -17.67 15.67
N PRO A 840 41.92 -18.94 15.66
CA PRO A 840 41.07 -20.11 15.74
C PRO A 840 41.40 -20.92 17.00
N ILE A 841 40.45 -21.03 17.91
CA ILE A 841 40.32 -22.27 18.68
C ILE A 841 38.90 -22.77 18.48
N SER A 842 38.71 -23.33 17.29
CA SER A 842 37.85 -24.47 16.98
C SER A 842 36.60 -24.67 17.85
N PHE A 843 35.47 -24.04 17.49
CA PHE A 843 34.11 -24.58 17.58
C PHE A 843 33.16 -23.67 16.79
N ILE A 844 33.32 -23.61 15.46
CA ILE A 844 32.32 -23.02 14.55
C ILE A 844 31.77 -24.15 13.69
N THR A 845 31.04 -25.06 14.33
CA THR A 845 29.98 -25.82 13.68
C THR A 845 28.68 -25.12 14.06
N GLU A 846 28.03 -24.47 13.09
CA GLU A 846 26.69 -23.86 13.22
C GLU A 846 26.49 -23.03 14.49
N SER A 847 26.75 -21.72 14.42
CA SER A 847 26.44 -20.78 15.51
C SER A 847 25.02 -21.04 16.05
N HIS A 848 24.95 -21.68 17.23
CA HIS A 848 23.69 -22.06 17.87
C HIS A 848 22.80 -20.84 18.17
N CYS A 849 23.32 -19.60 18.11
CA CYS A 849 22.50 -18.39 18.18
C CYS A 849 21.47 -18.28 17.04
N LEU A 850 21.72 -18.87 15.87
CA LEU A 850 20.82 -18.79 14.72
C LEU A 850 19.55 -19.66 14.89
N ASN A 851 19.57 -20.68 15.74
CA ASN A 851 18.46 -21.63 15.88
C ASN A 851 17.38 -21.24 16.91
N TYR A 852 17.52 -20.10 17.61
CA TYR A 852 16.63 -19.72 18.72
C TYR A 852 15.94 -18.36 18.57
N ASN A 853 15.73 -17.86 17.34
CA ASN A 853 15.12 -16.54 17.11
C ASN A 853 15.87 -15.38 17.82
N CYS A 854 17.17 -15.53 18.04
CA CYS A 854 18.01 -14.53 18.71
C CYS A 854 18.74 -13.65 17.69
N HIS A 855 18.60 -12.33 17.81
CA HIS A 855 19.26 -11.35 16.96
C HIS A 855 20.68 -11.04 17.47
N ILE A 856 20.81 -10.77 18.77
CA ILE A 856 22.07 -10.46 19.45
C ILE A 856 22.26 -11.42 20.63
N CYS A 857 23.36 -12.17 20.62
CA CYS A 857 23.66 -13.15 21.66
C CYS A 857 25.03 -12.93 22.32
N MET A 858 25.14 -13.38 23.57
CA MET A 858 26.35 -13.33 24.38
C MET A 858 26.75 -14.74 24.81
N ILE A 859 28.03 -15.09 24.61
CA ILE A 859 28.57 -16.43 24.86
C ILE A 859 28.81 -16.65 26.35
N ARG A 860 27.99 -17.41 27.07
CA ARG A 860 28.14 -17.80 28.49
C ARG A 860 29.00 -19.06 28.66
N GLN A 861 30.22 -18.92 29.19
CA GLN A 861 31.12 -20.06 29.44
C GLN A 861 31.17 -20.39 30.93
N ILE A 862 30.63 -21.55 31.34
CA ILE A 862 30.70 -22.05 32.72
C ILE A 862 31.60 -23.28 32.74
N ASN A 863 32.81 -23.16 33.27
CA ASN A 863 33.85 -24.21 33.40
C ASN A 863 34.28 -24.86 32.06
N ILE A 864 33.36 -25.55 31.37
CA ILE A 864 33.57 -26.33 30.11
C ILE A 864 32.34 -26.28 29.18
N LYS A 865 31.14 -25.87 29.64
CA LYS A 865 29.94 -25.75 28.79
C LYS A 865 29.78 -24.31 28.28
N VAL A 866 29.77 -24.15 26.97
CA VAL A 866 29.36 -22.92 26.29
C VAL A 866 27.84 -22.93 26.17
N SER A 867 27.19 -21.94 26.76
CA SER A 867 25.77 -21.64 26.63
C SER A 867 25.63 -20.24 26.04
N TYR A 868 24.50 -19.90 25.44
CA TYR A 868 24.29 -18.58 24.83
C TYR A 868 23.11 -17.90 25.52
N ILE A 869 23.30 -16.64 25.89
CA ILE A 869 22.24 -15.78 26.42
C ILE A 869 21.86 -14.83 25.31
N CYS A 870 20.58 -14.78 24.95
CA CYS A 870 20.08 -13.77 24.05
C CYS A 870 19.92 -12.43 24.77
N LEU A 871 20.38 -11.35 24.14
CA LEU A 871 20.24 -9.99 24.62
C LEU A 871 19.14 -9.25 23.84
N GLU A 872 18.98 -9.58 22.55
CA GLU A 872 17.92 -9.07 21.70
C GLU A 872 17.40 -10.19 20.78
N CYS A 873 16.09 -10.40 20.78
CA CYS A 873 15.44 -11.42 19.96
C CYS A 873 14.89 -10.85 18.65
N ASN A 874 14.60 -11.71 17.69
CA ASN A 874 13.89 -11.34 16.48
C ASN A 874 12.46 -10.88 16.81
N ASN A 875 11.88 -10.06 15.92
CA ASN A 875 10.50 -9.59 16.03
C ASN A 875 9.52 -10.74 16.36
N GLY A 876 8.58 -10.47 17.26
CA GLY A 876 7.62 -11.43 17.80
C GLY A 876 8.12 -12.20 19.02
N TYR A 877 9.37 -12.00 19.45
CA TYR A 877 9.97 -12.65 20.62
C TYR A 877 10.62 -11.62 21.55
N TYR A 878 10.75 -11.97 22.83
CA TYR A 878 11.52 -11.23 23.82
C TYR A 878 12.53 -12.15 24.51
N ALA A 879 13.64 -11.57 24.96
CA ALA A 879 14.61 -12.29 25.77
C ALA A 879 14.11 -12.38 27.21
N GLU A 880 13.83 -13.58 27.69
CA GLU A 880 13.48 -13.83 29.09
C GLU A 880 14.68 -13.48 30.00
N LYS A 881 14.45 -12.66 31.02
CA LYS A 881 15.49 -12.04 31.86
C LYS A 881 16.41 -13.08 32.52
N LEU A 882 15.81 -14.11 33.12
CA LEU A 882 16.51 -15.14 33.90
C LEU A 882 17.27 -16.12 33.01
N SER A 883 16.61 -16.69 32.00
CA SER A 883 17.20 -17.72 31.16
C SER A 883 18.02 -17.17 29.99
N GLY A 884 17.65 -16.01 29.47
CA GLY A 884 18.19 -15.46 28.22
C GLY A 884 17.62 -16.12 26.96
N TYR A 885 16.59 -16.96 27.05
CA TYR A 885 15.95 -17.55 25.88
C TYR A 885 14.94 -16.60 25.23
N CYS A 886 14.79 -16.69 23.92
CA CYS A 886 13.75 -15.95 23.20
C CYS A 886 12.40 -16.65 23.33
N VAL A 887 11.46 -15.99 23.99
CA VAL A 887 10.09 -16.46 24.21
C VAL A 887 9.14 -15.62 23.36
N PRO A 888 8.11 -16.20 22.72
CA PRO A 888 7.18 -15.42 21.92
C PRO A 888 6.43 -14.39 22.76
N CYS A 889 6.21 -13.20 22.19
CA CYS A 889 5.37 -12.18 22.80
C CYS A 889 3.94 -12.70 23.02
N PRO A 890 3.29 -12.39 24.16
CA PRO A 890 1.91 -12.79 24.41
C PRO A 890 0.97 -12.21 23.33
N GLN A 891 0.10 -13.05 22.78
CA GLN A 891 -0.75 -12.66 21.64
C GLN A 891 -1.77 -11.59 22.02
N GLU A 892 -2.24 -11.61 23.27
CA GLU A 892 -3.16 -10.63 23.85
C GLU A 892 -2.58 -9.22 23.91
N LEU A 893 -1.25 -9.07 23.95
CA LEU A 893 -0.59 -7.77 23.97
C LEU A 893 -0.40 -7.18 22.57
N ARG A 894 -0.56 -7.96 21.50
CA ARG A 894 -0.43 -7.51 20.10
C ARG A 894 0.88 -6.76 19.80
N CYS A 895 1.99 -7.15 20.44
CA CYS A 895 3.30 -6.53 20.21
C CYS A 895 4.00 -7.13 18.97
N GLN A 896 4.66 -6.28 18.18
CA GLN A 896 5.66 -6.69 17.20
C GLN A 896 7.02 -6.94 17.87
N VAL A 897 7.39 -6.08 18.82
CA VAL A 897 8.58 -6.24 19.67
C VAL A 897 8.16 -6.01 21.10
N CYS A 898 8.52 -6.93 21.97
CA CYS A 898 8.26 -6.83 23.40
C CYS A 898 9.54 -7.09 24.18
N TYR A 899 9.57 -6.66 25.43
CA TYR A 899 10.62 -6.96 26.37
C TYR A 899 10.02 -7.30 27.74
N GLN A 900 10.79 -8.02 28.54
CA GLN A 900 10.45 -8.29 29.92
C GLN A 900 11.14 -7.29 30.84
N GLN A 901 10.42 -6.78 31.82
CA GLN A 901 10.95 -5.88 32.85
C GLN A 901 10.36 -6.20 34.22
N ASN A 902 11.04 -5.81 35.29
CA ASN A 902 10.48 -5.93 36.63
C ASN A 902 9.26 -5.00 36.80
N LYS A 903 8.18 -5.52 37.39
CA LYS A 903 6.90 -4.82 37.62
C LYS A 903 7.07 -3.54 38.42
N ILE A 904 7.99 -3.52 39.38
CA ILE A 904 8.20 -2.39 40.29
C ILE A 904 9.32 -1.49 39.77
N SER A 905 10.53 -2.03 39.56
CA SER A 905 11.70 -1.21 39.21
C SER A 905 11.74 -0.76 37.75
N LYS A 906 10.94 -1.36 36.85
CA LYS A 906 10.91 -1.06 35.40
C LYS A 906 12.31 -1.11 34.76
N ASP A 907 13.08 -2.13 35.15
CA ASP A 907 14.53 -2.25 34.88
C ASP A 907 14.89 -2.78 33.48
N ASN A 908 14.12 -2.46 32.43
CA ASN A 908 14.45 -2.93 31.09
C ASN A 908 15.87 -2.52 30.65
N TRP A 909 16.29 -1.30 31.02
CA TRP A 909 17.62 -0.76 30.69
C TRP A 909 18.77 -1.67 31.15
N LYS A 910 18.57 -2.50 32.18
CA LYS A 910 19.55 -3.46 32.68
C LYS A 910 19.96 -4.50 31.62
N ASN A 911 19.16 -4.71 30.58
CA ASN A 911 19.54 -5.60 29.47
C ASN A 911 20.76 -5.08 28.71
N GLN A 912 20.86 -3.75 28.56
CA GLN A 912 21.96 -3.11 27.83
C GLN A 912 23.29 -3.14 28.58
N VAL A 913 23.26 -3.48 29.88
CA VAL A 913 24.45 -3.45 30.76
C VAL A 913 25.05 -4.82 30.97
N ARG A 914 24.30 -5.86 30.63
CA ARG A 914 24.62 -7.24 30.97
C ARG A 914 25.96 -7.68 30.37
N ALA A 915 26.27 -7.25 29.15
CA ALA A 915 27.55 -7.55 28.51
C ALA A 915 28.72 -6.85 29.22
N PHE A 916 28.57 -5.57 29.56
CA PHE A 916 29.58 -4.83 30.31
C PHE A 916 29.82 -5.45 31.69
N TYR A 917 28.73 -5.66 32.45
CA TYR A 917 28.77 -6.28 33.77
C TYR A 917 29.51 -7.62 33.72
N ARG A 918 29.20 -8.43 32.71
CA ARG A 918 29.88 -9.69 32.54
C ARG A 918 31.36 -9.59 32.18
N SER A 919 31.75 -8.57 31.42
CA SER A 919 33.15 -8.42 31.01
C SER A 919 34.05 -7.83 32.10
N ILE A 920 33.48 -7.07 33.04
CA ILE A 920 34.23 -6.26 34.01
C ILE A 920 33.99 -6.67 35.47
N ILE A 921 32.80 -7.18 35.80
CA ILE A 921 32.36 -7.45 37.17
C ILE A 921 32.25 -8.96 37.44
N ASP A 922 31.64 -9.72 36.52
CA ASP A 922 31.62 -11.19 36.63
C ASP A 922 33.09 -11.67 36.64
N ASP A 923 33.50 -12.40 37.67
CA ASP A 923 34.82 -13.03 37.67
C ASP A 923 34.83 -14.28 36.78
N ASP A 924 36.03 -14.75 36.42
CA ASP A 924 36.21 -15.94 35.55
C ASP A 924 35.52 -17.20 36.10
N LEU A 925 35.22 -17.23 37.40
CA LEU A 925 34.54 -18.32 38.09
C LEU A 925 33.01 -18.12 38.19
N GLN A 926 32.47 -17.01 37.69
CA GLN A 926 31.07 -16.58 37.81
C GLN A 926 30.53 -16.57 39.26
N SER A 927 31.38 -16.30 40.26
CA SER A 927 30.96 -16.22 41.66
C SER A 927 30.05 -15.03 41.96
N HIS A 928 29.99 -14.06 41.04
CA HIS A 928 29.20 -12.83 41.16
C HIS A 928 28.46 -12.53 39.85
N SER A 929 27.56 -13.42 39.43
CA SER A 929 26.90 -13.30 38.12
C SER A 929 25.81 -12.23 38.09
N PHE A 930 25.69 -11.52 36.96
CA PHE A 930 24.61 -10.55 36.76
C PHE A 930 23.19 -11.11 36.99
N ILE A 931 22.95 -12.39 36.66
CA ILE A 931 21.63 -13.01 36.84
C ILE A 931 21.29 -13.09 38.32
N GLU A 932 22.22 -13.55 39.14
CA GLU A 932 22.02 -13.77 40.58
C GLU A 932 21.98 -12.46 41.35
N TYR A 933 22.91 -11.54 41.05
CA TYR A 933 23.09 -10.33 41.83
C TYR A 933 22.42 -9.10 41.22
N GLY A 934 22.22 -9.04 39.90
CA GLY A 934 21.68 -7.86 39.20
C GLY A 934 20.17 -7.88 38.97
N LEU A 935 19.50 -9.03 39.13
CA LEU A 935 18.10 -9.27 38.79
C LEU A 935 17.35 -9.93 39.97
N SER A 936 16.01 -9.81 39.99
CA SER A 936 15.16 -10.61 40.90
C SER A 936 15.15 -12.07 40.43
N GLN A 937 15.18 -13.01 41.38
CA GLN A 937 15.08 -14.45 41.08
C GLN A 937 13.63 -14.94 40.94
N ASP A 938 12.64 -14.12 41.30
CA ASP A 938 11.23 -14.48 41.18
C ASP A 938 10.67 -14.08 39.80
N ILE A 939 10.24 -15.07 39.00
CA ILE A 939 9.63 -14.80 37.69
C ILE A 939 8.32 -13.99 37.80
N GLY A 940 7.61 -14.12 38.94
CA GLY A 940 6.40 -13.37 39.24
C GLY A 940 6.62 -11.86 39.41
N ASP A 941 7.86 -11.43 39.63
CA ASP A 941 8.22 -10.02 39.70
C ASP A 941 8.28 -9.33 38.34
N TYR A 942 8.19 -10.10 37.24
CA TYR A 942 8.36 -9.57 35.89
C TYR A 942 7.03 -9.43 35.15
N GLU A 943 6.96 -8.42 34.27
CA GLU A 943 5.88 -8.21 33.31
C GLU A 943 6.48 -8.09 31.90
N ILE A 944 5.64 -8.35 30.90
CA ILE A 944 5.98 -8.20 29.49
C ILE A 944 5.35 -6.90 29.00
N VAL A 945 6.16 -6.07 28.35
CA VAL A 945 5.77 -4.75 27.86
C VAL A 945 6.08 -4.64 26.37
N CYS A 946 5.17 -4.06 25.61
CA CYS A 946 5.41 -3.81 24.20
C CYS A 946 6.37 -2.64 24.03
N GLN A 947 7.32 -2.78 23.12
CA GLN A 947 8.15 -1.70 22.60
C GLN A 947 7.63 -1.19 21.26
N PHE A 948 7.22 -2.13 20.40
CA PHE A 948 6.62 -1.83 19.10
C PHE A 948 5.37 -2.70 18.92
N CYS A 949 4.34 -2.15 18.28
CA CYS A 949 3.06 -2.80 18.06
C CYS A 949 2.98 -3.41 16.68
N ILE A 950 2.15 -4.46 16.52
CA ILE A 950 1.80 -4.95 15.19
C ILE A 950 0.97 -3.91 14.43
N ASP A 951 0.89 -4.06 13.12
CA ASP A 951 0.09 -3.17 12.26
C ASP A 951 -1.38 -3.09 12.71
N GLY A 952 -1.92 -1.87 12.68
CA GLY A 952 -3.26 -1.56 13.19
C GLY A 952 -3.31 -1.30 14.69
N TYR A 953 -2.17 -1.29 15.41
CA TYR A 953 -2.10 -0.93 16.84
C TYR A 953 -1.05 0.15 17.10
N GLN A 954 -1.26 0.97 18.13
CA GLN A 954 -0.31 1.98 18.61
C GLN A 954 0.07 1.73 20.07
N LEU A 955 1.28 2.14 20.45
CA LEU A 955 1.80 1.96 21.80
C LEU A 955 1.19 3.00 22.76
N HIS A 956 0.52 2.53 23.82
CA HIS A 956 0.02 3.35 24.92
C HIS A 956 0.34 2.69 26.26
N LYS A 957 1.12 3.38 27.12
CA LYS A 957 1.54 2.90 28.45
C LYS A 957 2.08 1.46 28.45
N GLY A 958 2.86 1.09 27.43
CA GLY A 958 3.46 -0.23 27.33
C GLY A 958 2.54 -1.35 26.81
N LYS A 959 1.31 -1.02 26.40
CA LYS A 959 0.38 -1.93 25.73
C LYS A 959 0.08 -1.44 24.33
N CYS A 960 -0.22 -2.37 23.43
CA CYS A 960 -0.68 -2.02 22.09
C CYS A 960 -2.20 -1.92 22.07
N ILE A 961 -2.71 -0.73 21.77
CA ILE A 961 -4.14 -0.45 21.65
C ILE A 961 -4.48 -0.27 20.17
N PRO A 962 -5.67 -0.70 19.68
CA PRO A 962 -6.04 -0.55 18.28
C PRO A 962 -5.91 0.90 17.83
N VAL A 963 -5.28 1.16 16.69
CA VAL A 963 -5.29 2.50 16.08
C VAL A 963 -6.73 2.84 15.72
N CYS A 964 -7.08 4.12 15.80
CA CYS A 964 -8.39 4.55 15.33
C CYS A 964 -8.60 4.10 13.86
N PRO A 965 -9.82 3.68 13.48
CA PRO A 965 -10.11 3.29 12.12
C PRO A 965 -9.70 4.38 11.13
N SER A 966 -9.29 3.98 9.92
CA SER A 966 -8.89 4.94 8.87
C SER A 966 -10.01 5.89 8.46
N CYS A 967 -11.27 5.53 8.71
CA CYS A 967 -12.42 6.39 8.54
C CYS A 967 -12.62 7.40 9.67
N CYS A 968 -11.76 7.45 10.70
CA CYS A 968 -11.86 8.41 11.79
C CYS A 968 -10.94 9.63 11.58
N LEU A 969 -11.49 10.84 11.64
CA LEU A 969 -10.70 12.07 11.49
C LEU A 969 -9.96 12.48 12.76
N LYS A 970 -10.60 12.29 13.91
CA LYS A 970 -10.04 12.69 15.20
C LYS A 970 -10.31 11.61 16.23
N CYS A 971 -9.24 11.18 16.88
CA CYS A 971 -9.24 10.12 17.87
C CYS A 971 -8.88 10.68 19.25
N LYS A 972 -9.40 10.07 20.32
CA LYS A 972 -9.05 10.41 21.70
C LYS A 972 -8.93 9.12 22.50
N ILE A 973 -7.88 9.01 23.33
CA ILE A 973 -7.71 7.86 24.21
C ILE A 973 -8.60 8.06 25.44
N ILE A 974 -9.58 7.18 25.64
CA ILE A 974 -10.48 7.16 26.79
C ILE A 974 -10.45 5.73 27.35
N ASN A 975 -10.13 5.59 28.65
CA ASN A 975 -10.00 4.28 29.31
C ASN A 975 -9.04 3.30 28.62
N ASP A 976 -7.86 3.80 28.21
CA ASP A 976 -6.84 3.04 27.47
C ASP A 976 -7.34 2.44 26.12
N GLU A 977 -8.44 2.95 25.57
CA GLU A 977 -8.92 2.63 24.22
C GLU A 977 -8.94 3.88 23.35
N ASN A 978 -8.58 3.72 22.08
CA ASN A 978 -8.73 4.78 21.08
C ASN A 978 -10.20 4.90 20.70
N ILE A 979 -10.81 6.05 20.95
CA ILE A 979 -12.20 6.31 20.60
C ILE A 979 -12.29 7.39 19.51
N CYS A 980 -13.04 7.10 18.45
CA CYS A 980 -13.32 8.02 17.38
C CYS A 980 -14.32 9.08 17.85
N ILE A 981 -13.89 10.35 17.86
CA ILE A 981 -14.71 11.49 18.29
C ILE A 981 -15.19 12.35 17.12
N GLN A 982 -14.62 12.14 15.93
CA GLN A 982 -15.01 12.87 14.72
C GLN A 982 -14.88 11.97 13.50
N CYS A 983 -15.98 11.86 12.76
CA CYS A 983 -16.03 11.15 11.50
C CYS A 983 -16.05 12.12 10.31
N PRO A 984 -15.65 11.65 9.12
CA PRO A 984 -15.69 12.42 7.90
C PRO A 984 -17.12 12.80 7.55
N GLN A 985 -17.25 13.96 6.89
CA GLN A 985 -18.52 14.38 6.35
C GLN A 985 -18.73 13.79 4.94
N ILE A 986 -19.89 13.17 4.75
CA ILE A 986 -20.37 12.72 3.43
C ILE A 986 -21.31 13.76 2.80
N GLN A 987 -21.77 13.49 1.57
CA GLN A 987 -22.61 14.38 0.75
C GLN A 987 -23.59 15.24 1.58
N GLY A 988 -23.54 16.55 1.39
CA GLY A 988 -24.36 17.52 2.12
C GLY A 988 -23.85 17.90 3.52
N LYS A 989 -22.55 17.71 3.80
CA LYS A 989 -21.90 18.00 5.10
C LYS A 989 -22.45 17.17 6.27
N ARG A 990 -22.95 15.96 5.99
CA ARG A 990 -23.48 15.07 7.02
C ARG A 990 -22.32 14.32 7.70
N SER A 991 -22.14 14.51 9.00
CA SER A 991 -21.20 13.70 9.78
C SER A 991 -21.69 12.25 9.87
N LEU A 992 -20.80 11.27 9.69
CA LEU A 992 -21.14 9.86 9.93
C LEU A 992 -21.38 9.62 11.44
N SER A 993 -22.21 8.64 11.76
CA SER A 993 -22.41 8.21 13.17
C SER A 993 -21.28 7.29 13.61
N VAL A 994 -20.99 7.18 14.91
CA VAL A 994 -20.02 6.21 15.45
C VAL A 994 -20.74 5.10 16.17
N GLN A 995 -20.45 3.86 15.77
CA GLN A 995 -20.89 2.67 16.48
C GLN A 995 -19.72 1.68 16.55
N ASN A 996 -19.47 1.10 17.73
CA ASN A 996 -18.32 0.21 17.97
C ASN A 996 -16.99 0.82 17.51
N ASN A 997 -16.81 2.12 17.74
CA ASN A 997 -15.63 2.89 17.35
C ASN A 997 -15.42 3.10 15.84
N GLU A 998 -16.35 2.65 14.99
CA GLU A 998 -16.30 2.80 13.55
C GLU A 998 -17.31 3.84 13.06
N CYS A 999 -16.89 4.63 12.06
CA CYS A 999 -17.78 5.58 11.39
C CYS A 999 -18.72 4.83 10.44
N ILE A 1000 -20.03 4.90 10.69
CA ILE A 1000 -21.06 4.22 9.92
C ILE A 1000 -21.83 5.20 9.04
N GLN A 1001 -22.13 4.76 7.82
CA GLN A 1001 -22.93 5.52 6.87
C GLN A 1001 -24.42 5.41 7.19
N CYS A 1002 -25.10 6.55 7.19
CA CYS A 1002 -26.54 6.61 7.37
C CYS A 1002 -27.27 6.58 6.03
N PRO A 1003 -28.51 6.05 5.99
CA PRO A 1003 -29.34 6.10 4.79
C PRO A 1003 -29.61 7.54 4.36
N ALA A 1004 -30.16 7.72 3.16
CA ALA A 1004 -30.56 9.03 2.67
C ALA A 1004 -31.50 9.74 3.67
N PHE A 1005 -31.38 11.07 3.74
CA PHE A 1005 -32.19 11.95 4.61
C PHE A 1005 -32.04 11.73 6.13
N CYS A 1006 -31.02 10.96 6.53
CA CYS A 1006 -30.71 10.67 7.92
C CYS A 1006 -29.44 11.38 8.40
N VAL A 1007 -29.49 11.98 9.60
CA VAL A 1007 -28.32 12.63 10.24
C VAL A 1007 -27.60 11.67 11.19
N ILE A 1008 -28.36 10.96 12.03
CA ILE A 1008 -27.84 9.98 12.98
C ILE A 1008 -28.53 8.66 12.75
N CYS A 1009 -27.78 7.59 12.70
CA CYS A 1009 -28.31 6.25 12.53
C CYS A 1009 -27.61 5.23 13.44
N ARG A 1010 -28.22 4.05 13.54
CA ARG A 1010 -27.59 2.87 14.13
C ARG A 1010 -27.65 1.69 13.18
N ILE A 1011 -26.69 0.78 13.32
CA ILE A 1011 -26.73 -0.54 12.71
C ILE A 1011 -27.89 -1.35 13.31
N ARG A 1012 -28.62 -2.05 12.44
CA ARG A 1012 -29.65 -3.01 12.83
C ARG A 1012 -29.07 -4.39 13.03
N GLU A 1013 -29.65 -5.14 13.96
CA GLU A 1013 -29.37 -6.57 14.04
C GLU A 1013 -29.99 -7.30 12.84
N GLN A 1014 -29.41 -8.43 12.46
CA GLN A 1014 -29.88 -9.22 11.31
C GLN A 1014 -31.35 -9.65 11.44
N GLU A 1015 -31.82 -9.88 12.66
CA GLU A 1015 -33.21 -10.21 12.94
C GLU A 1015 -34.15 -9.03 12.64
N GLU A 1016 -33.76 -7.81 13.00
CA GLU A 1016 -34.53 -6.59 12.71
C GLU A 1016 -34.62 -6.33 11.19
N ILE A 1017 -33.54 -6.58 10.46
CA ILE A 1017 -33.51 -6.47 9.00
C ILE A 1017 -34.48 -7.48 8.39
N LYS A 1018 -34.43 -8.74 8.84
CA LYS A 1018 -35.30 -9.81 8.34
C LYS A 1018 -36.78 -9.58 8.64
N LEU A 1019 -37.10 -8.93 9.77
CA LEU A 1019 -38.48 -8.56 10.10
C LEU A 1019 -39.07 -7.54 9.11
N ILE A 1020 -38.24 -6.70 8.51
CA ILE A 1020 -38.67 -5.66 7.57
C ILE A 1020 -38.58 -6.18 6.12
N ASN A 1021 -37.44 -6.76 5.75
CA ASN A 1021 -37.21 -7.36 4.46
C ASN A 1021 -36.49 -8.72 4.63
N PRO A 1022 -37.24 -9.84 4.67
CA PRO A 1022 -36.69 -11.16 4.98
C PRO A 1022 -35.74 -11.72 3.92
N VAL A 1023 -35.71 -11.11 2.72
CA VAL A 1023 -34.90 -11.58 1.59
C VAL A 1023 -33.70 -10.68 1.29
N PHE A 1024 -33.56 -9.54 1.98
CA PHE A 1024 -32.42 -8.64 1.81
C PHE A 1024 -31.13 -9.31 2.29
N ASN A 1025 -30.15 -9.43 1.41
CA ASN A 1025 -28.88 -10.08 1.70
C ASN A 1025 -27.77 -9.58 0.76
N ASN A 1026 -27.60 -8.25 0.69
CA ASN A 1026 -26.49 -7.66 -0.05
C ASN A 1026 -25.66 -6.78 0.90
N GLN A 1027 -24.37 -7.10 1.01
CA GLN A 1027 -23.43 -6.39 1.90
C GLN A 1027 -23.11 -4.97 1.39
N ASP A 1028 -23.07 -4.75 0.07
CA ASP A 1028 -22.74 -3.46 -0.54
C ASP A 1028 -23.80 -2.39 -0.23
N PHE A 1029 -25.05 -2.83 -0.04
CA PHE A 1029 -26.19 -1.95 0.26
C PHE A 1029 -26.63 -2.02 1.73
N TYR A 1030 -25.87 -2.69 2.59
CA TYR A 1030 -26.30 -2.97 3.96
C TYR A 1030 -26.56 -1.71 4.79
N TYR A 1031 -25.80 -0.64 4.57
CA TYR A 1031 -25.98 0.62 5.31
C TYR A 1031 -27.33 1.31 5.06
N TYR A 1032 -28.02 1.01 3.94
CA TYR A 1032 -29.38 1.50 3.71
C TYR A 1032 -30.40 0.86 4.66
N SER A 1033 -30.04 -0.24 5.33
CA SER A 1033 -30.88 -0.88 6.36
C SER A 1033 -30.75 -0.22 7.73
N ASN A 1034 -29.75 0.64 7.95
CA ASN A 1034 -29.51 1.29 9.24
C ASN A 1034 -30.75 2.08 9.69
N GLN A 1035 -31.10 2.02 10.98
CA GLN A 1035 -32.24 2.76 11.51
C GLN A 1035 -31.88 4.23 11.66
N CYS A 1036 -32.74 5.12 11.17
CA CYS A 1036 -32.55 6.54 11.38
C CYS A 1036 -33.07 6.99 12.76
N LEU A 1037 -32.25 7.78 13.46
CA LEU A 1037 -32.49 8.32 14.79
C LEU A 1037 -32.57 9.86 14.81
N GLN A 1038 -32.19 10.54 13.74
CA GLN A 1038 -32.38 11.99 13.65
C GLN A 1038 -32.64 12.42 12.20
N LYS A 1039 -33.71 13.20 12.02
CA LYS A 1039 -34.14 13.71 10.72
C LYS A 1039 -33.20 14.78 10.18
N GLN A 1040 -33.00 14.78 8.87
CA GLN A 1040 -32.58 16.00 8.17
C GLN A 1040 -33.80 16.74 7.60
N VAL A 1041 -34.53 16.10 6.69
CA VAL A 1041 -35.76 16.60 6.02
C VAL A 1041 -36.59 15.38 5.62
N GLY A 1042 -37.93 15.47 5.66
CA GLY A 1042 -38.83 14.42 5.15
C GLY A 1042 -39.78 13.80 6.17
N TYR A 1043 -40.59 12.84 5.69
CA TYR A 1043 -41.55 12.06 6.47
C TYR A 1043 -40.89 10.78 7.02
N TYR A 1044 -41.19 10.40 8.27
CA TYR A 1044 -40.64 9.17 8.87
C TYR A 1044 -41.52 7.96 8.49
N ASP A 1045 -41.01 7.10 7.59
CA ASP A 1045 -41.62 5.82 7.26
C ASP A 1045 -41.40 4.85 8.42
N LYS A 1046 -42.49 4.34 8.99
CA LYS A 1046 -42.48 3.58 10.24
C LYS A 1046 -42.17 2.11 10.03
N ASP A 1047 -42.53 1.57 8.86
CA ASP A 1047 -42.22 0.18 8.50
C ASP A 1047 -40.71 0.07 8.25
N LEU A 1048 -40.16 1.07 7.56
CA LEU A 1048 -38.74 1.12 7.23
C LEU A 1048 -37.89 1.76 8.33
N LYS A 1049 -38.50 2.45 9.31
CA LYS A 1049 -37.87 3.28 10.36
C LYS A 1049 -36.77 4.21 9.80
N MET A 1050 -37.11 4.98 8.76
CA MET A 1050 -36.23 5.92 8.05
C MET A 1050 -36.99 7.12 7.48
N TYR A 1051 -36.29 8.20 7.11
CA TYR A 1051 -36.91 9.38 6.52
C TYR A 1051 -36.97 9.28 4.99
N VAL A 1052 -38.10 9.68 4.43
CA VAL A 1052 -38.38 9.73 2.99
C VAL A 1052 -38.68 11.17 2.61
N ASP A 1053 -38.07 11.64 1.52
CA ASP A 1053 -38.38 12.96 0.97
C ASP A 1053 -39.77 12.96 0.33
N CYS A 1054 -40.72 13.57 1.05
CA CYS A 1054 -42.12 13.69 0.67
C CYS A 1054 -42.55 15.17 0.76
N PRO A 1055 -42.69 15.89 -0.36
CA PRO A 1055 -42.97 17.33 -0.34
C PRO A 1055 -44.34 17.70 0.24
N GLN A 1056 -45.31 16.77 0.21
CA GLN A 1056 -46.73 17.02 0.54
C GLN A 1056 -47.24 16.22 1.75
N GLY A 1057 -46.35 15.79 2.65
CA GLY A 1057 -46.72 15.05 3.87
C GLY A 1057 -46.40 13.55 3.79
N ALA A 1058 -47.25 12.69 4.38
CA ALA A 1058 -47.00 11.25 4.43
C ALA A 1058 -47.11 10.60 3.04
N CYS A 1059 -46.00 10.08 2.52
CA CYS A 1059 -45.96 9.41 1.23
C CYS A 1059 -45.10 8.15 1.27
N MET A 1060 -45.31 7.27 0.28
CA MET A 1060 -44.37 6.22 -0.08
C MET A 1060 -43.89 6.45 -1.51
N LYS A 1061 -42.62 6.15 -1.77
CA LYS A 1061 -42.08 6.20 -3.12
C LYS A 1061 -42.30 4.87 -3.84
N GLU A 1062 -42.92 4.97 -5.00
CA GLU A 1062 -43.19 3.86 -5.90
C GLU A 1062 -42.40 4.05 -7.18
N LEU A 1063 -41.73 3.00 -7.62
CA LEU A 1063 -40.98 2.97 -8.88
C LEU A 1063 -41.77 2.17 -9.91
N GLN A 1064 -42.11 2.82 -11.02
CA GLN A 1064 -42.81 2.20 -12.14
C GLN A 1064 -41.86 1.97 -13.30
N ILE A 1065 -41.77 0.72 -13.76
CA ILE A 1065 -41.00 0.28 -14.93
C ILE A 1065 -41.98 -0.08 -16.02
N SER A 1066 -41.96 0.64 -17.15
CA SER A 1066 -42.80 0.33 -18.30
C SER A 1066 -42.01 -0.45 -19.35
N LEU A 1067 -42.49 -1.65 -19.69
CA LEU A 1067 -41.88 -2.52 -20.70
C LEU A 1067 -42.87 -2.88 -21.81
N ILE A 1068 -42.38 -2.90 -23.04
CA ILE A 1068 -43.10 -3.38 -24.21
C ILE A 1068 -42.75 -4.85 -24.42
N LEU A 1069 -43.77 -5.70 -24.46
CA LEU A 1069 -43.61 -7.13 -24.70
C LEU A 1069 -43.48 -7.45 -26.19
N TYR A 1070 -42.52 -8.30 -26.54
CA TYR A 1070 -42.42 -8.97 -27.85
C TYR A 1070 -42.61 -10.47 -27.66
N CYS A 1071 -43.53 -11.06 -28.42
CA CYS A 1071 -43.77 -12.50 -28.36
C CYS A 1071 -43.09 -13.28 -29.49
N GLN A 1072 -42.59 -12.59 -30.52
CA GLN A 1072 -41.80 -13.17 -31.60
C GLN A 1072 -40.39 -12.60 -31.61
N LYS A 1073 -39.40 -13.49 -31.55
CA LYS A 1073 -37.97 -13.11 -31.57
C LYS A 1073 -37.57 -12.40 -32.87
N GLU A 1074 -38.14 -12.81 -34.00
CA GLU A 1074 -37.85 -12.23 -35.31
C GLU A 1074 -38.19 -10.74 -35.38
N GLU A 1075 -39.31 -10.32 -34.76
CA GLU A 1075 -39.70 -8.90 -34.72
C GLU A 1075 -38.79 -8.09 -33.80
N TYR A 1076 -38.46 -8.65 -32.63
CA TYR A 1076 -37.53 -8.05 -31.67
C TYR A 1076 -36.14 -7.85 -32.29
N ASP A 1077 -35.59 -8.89 -32.92
CA ASP A 1077 -34.27 -8.85 -33.55
C ASP A 1077 -34.25 -7.89 -34.76
N LYS A 1078 -35.34 -7.82 -35.53
CA LYS A 1078 -35.46 -6.89 -36.66
C LYS A 1078 -35.45 -5.43 -36.21
N GLU A 1079 -36.12 -5.11 -35.10
CA GLU A 1079 -36.09 -3.75 -34.55
C GLU A 1079 -34.72 -3.40 -33.97
N ILE A 1080 -34.06 -4.32 -33.26
CA ILE A 1080 -32.67 -4.12 -32.80
C ILE A 1080 -31.72 -3.87 -33.98
N GLN A 1081 -31.81 -4.67 -35.04
CA GLN A 1081 -30.96 -4.54 -36.23
C GLN A 1081 -31.21 -3.23 -37.00
N SER A 1082 -32.36 -2.60 -36.80
CA SER A 1082 -32.68 -1.31 -37.42
C SER A 1082 -31.98 -0.13 -36.73
N LEU A 1083 -31.50 -0.32 -35.50
CA LEU A 1083 -30.80 0.70 -34.71
C LEU A 1083 -29.31 0.72 -35.08
N LYS A 1084 -28.77 1.92 -35.31
CA LYS A 1084 -27.39 2.11 -35.79
C LYS A 1084 -26.39 2.43 -34.67
N ASN A 1085 -26.87 2.99 -33.55
CA ASN A 1085 -26.04 3.42 -32.43
C ASN A 1085 -26.20 2.45 -31.26
N GLU A 1086 -25.10 2.17 -30.54
CA GLU A 1086 -25.08 1.29 -29.36
C GLU A 1086 -25.98 1.83 -28.23
N GLU A 1087 -26.04 3.15 -28.04
CA GLU A 1087 -26.90 3.78 -27.03
C GLU A 1087 -28.38 3.51 -27.33
N ASP A 1088 -28.79 3.57 -28.61
CA ASP A 1088 -30.18 3.30 -29.02
C ASP A 1088 -30.52 1.83 -28.79
N VAL A 1089 -29.61 0.91 -29.12
CA VAL A 1089 -29.77 -0.53 -28.86
C VAL A 1089 -29.92 -0.81 -27.37
N LYS A 1090 -29.13 -0.14 -26.53
CA LYS A 1090 -29.22 -0.26 -25.07
C LYS A 1090 -30.56 0.28 -24.55
N ASN A 1091 -30.97 1.48 -24.99
CA ASN A 1091 -32.27 2.07 -24.63
C ASN A 1091 -33.43 1.18 -25.06
N PHE A 1092 -33.35 0.56 -26.25
CA PHE A 1092 -34.32 -0.40 -26.74
C PHE A 1092 -34.41 -1.63 -25.81
N LYS A 1093 -33.28 -2.23 -25.44
CA LYS A 1093 -33.27 -3.37 -24.50
C LYS A 1093 -33.79 -3.00 -23.10
N GLN A 1094 -33.73 -1.72 -22.73
CA GLN A 1094 -34.27 -1.24 -21.46
C GLN A 1094 -35.79 -1.02 -21.48
N SER A 1095 -36.39 -0.68 -22.64
CA SER A 1095 -37.84 -0.49 -22.78
C SER A 1095 -38.59 -1.72 -23.29
N ASN A 1096 -37.90 -2.72 -23.83
CA ASN A 1096 -38.52 -3.85 -24.53
C ASN A 1096 -38.05 -5.19 -23.95
N ILE A 1097 -38.96 -6.16 -23.85
CA ILE A 1097 -38.67 -7.50 -23.31
C ILE A 1097 -39.26 -8.59 -24.20
N LEU A 1098 -38.49 -9.65 -24.45
CA LEU A 1098 -38.99 -10.85 -25.13
C LEU A 1098 -39.71 -11.75 -24.11
N ILE A 1099 -40.80 -12.41 -24.53
CA ILE A 1099 -41.57 -13.32 -23.67
C ILE A 1099 -40.70 -14.43 -23.05
N ASP A 1100 -39.71 -14.94 -23.77
CA ASP A 1100 -38.80 -15.96 -23.25
C ASP A 1100 -37.87 -15.41 -22.16
N ASP A 1101 -37.40 -14.16 -22.30
CA ASP A 1101 -36.52 -13.51 -21.32
C ASP A 1101 -37.25 -13.21 -20.02
N LEU A 1102 -38.56 -12.92 -20.09
CA LEU A 1102 -39.43 -12.71 -18.93
C LEU A 1102 -39.45 -13.93 -17.99
N PHE A 1103 -39.20 -15.14 -18.51
CA PHE A 1103 -39.17 -16.38 -17.73
C PHE A 1103 -37.76 -16.98 -17.60
N SER A 1104 -36.73 -16.20 -17.92
CA SER A 1104 -35.35 -16.59 -17.73
C SER A 1104 -34.96 -16.58 -16.23
N ASN A 1105 -33.71 -16.93 -15.92
CA ASN A 1105 -33.23 -16.91 -14.53
C ASN A 1105 -33.13 -15.49 -13.92
N SER A 1106 -33.12 -14.46 -14.76
CA SER A 1106 -33.18 -13.05 -14.38
C SER A 1106 -34.12 -12.37 -15.37
N SER A 1107 -35.37 -12.13 -14.98
CA SER A 1107 -36.39 -11.59 -15.89
C SER A 1107 -36.12 -10.15 -16.33
N PHE A 1108 -35.25 -9.43 -15.60
CA PHE A 1108 -35.02 -7.99 -15.81
C PHE A 1108 -33.53 -7.62 -15.74
N PRO A 1109 -32.65 -8.28 -16.51
CA PRO A 1109 -31.19 -8.16 -16.36
C PRO A 1109 -30.68 -6.71 -16.53
N GLN A 1110 -31.39 -5.89 -17.30
CA GLN A 1110 -31.10 -4.47 -17.52
C GLN A 1110 -31.26 -3.60 -16.25
N PHE A 1111 -32.06 -4.04 -15.28
CA PHE A 1111 -32.28 -3.36 -13.99
C PHE A 1111 -31.63 -4.12 -12.83
N GLU A 1112 -30.98 -5.26 -13.10
CA GLU A 1112 -30.21 -6.00 -12.11
C GLU A 1112 -28.74 -5.55 -12.07
N GLN A 1113 -28.53 -4.23 -12.06
CA GLN A 1113 -27.21 -3.60 -12.01
C GLN A 1113 -27.01 -2.84 -10.69
N PRO A 1114 -25.79 -2.75 -10.15
CA PRO A 1114 -25.50 -2.05 -8.88
C PRO A 1114 -26.03 -0.61 -8.85
N GLU A 1115 -25.95 0.09 -9.98
CA GLU A 1115 -26.36 1.49 -10.10
C GLU A 1115 -27.87 1.66 -9.90
N PHE A 1116 -28.67 0.73 -10.43
CA PHE A 1116 -30.12 0.72 -10.21
C PHE A 1116 -30.48 0.47 -8.75
N TYR A 1117 -29.80 -0.48 -8.10
CA TYR A 1117 -30.04 -0.80 -6.69
C TYR A 1117 -29.65 0.36 -5.77
N GLN A 1118 -28.51 1.01 -6.04
CA GLN A 1118 -28.09 2.20 -5.31
C GLN A 1118 -29.14 3.30 -5.43
N MET A 1119 -29.55 3.66 -6.66
CA MET A 1119 -30.61 4.65 -6.89
C MET A 1119 -31.89 4.32 -6.10
N ALA A 1120 -32.37 3.08 -6.20
CA ALA A 1120 -33.62 2.69 -5.57
C ALA A 1120 -33.53 2.74 -4.03
N ASN A 1121 -32.38 2.39 -3.46
CA ASN A 1121 -32.14 2.54 -2.02
C ASN A 1121 -32.01 4.01 -1.59
N GLU A 1122 -31.29 4.86 -2.35
CA GLU A 1122 -31.15 6.31 -2.08
C GLU A 1122 -32.50 7.02 -2.12
N GLN A 1123 -33.37 6.60 -3.03
CA GLN A 1123 -34.73 7.12 -3.14
C GLN A 1123 -35.71 6.44 -2.19
N VAL A 1124 -35.28 5.45 -1.37
CA VAL A 1124 -36.15 4.71 -0.45
C VAL A 1124 -37.41 4.15 -1.14
N ILE A 1125 -37.20 3.50 -2.29
CA ILE A 1125 -38.29 2.91 -3.07
C ILE A 1125 -38.91 1.76 -2.28
N LYS A 1126 -40.20 1.90 -1.93
CA LYS A 1126 -40.94 0.93 -1.11
C LYS A 1126 -41.70 -0.10 -1.95
N SER A 1127 -42.19 0.34 -3.10
CA SER A 1127 -42.94 -0.45 -4.08
C SER A 1127 -42.28 -0.36 -5.45
N ILE A 1128 -42.13 -1.50 -6.11
CA ILE A 1128 -41.70 -1.57 -7.51
C ILE A 1128 -42.86 -2.19 -8.30
N ILE A 1129 -43.38 -1.44 -9.28
CA ILE A 1129 -44.41 -1.88 -10.20
C ILE A 1129 -43.80 -2.04 -11.59
N ILE A 1130 -43.97 -3.22 -12.17
CA ILE A 1130 -43.56 -3.49 -13.55
C ILE A 1130 -44.83 -3.59 -14.39
N ILE A 1131 -44.96 -2.67 -15.34
CA ILE A 1131 -46.09 -2.56 -16.25
C ILE A 1131 -45.64 -3.10 -17.60
N ILE A 1132 -46.11 -4.28 -17.95
CA ILE A 1132 -45.83 -4.92 -19.24
C ILE A 1132 -47.05 -4.69 -20.13
N HIS A 1133 -46.84 -4.03 -21.26
CA HIS A 1133 -47.89 -3.77 -22.25
C HIS A 1133 -47.45 -4.23 -23.64
N SER A 1134 -48.43 -4.47 -24.51
CA SER A 1134 -48.20 -4.84 -25.90
C SER A 1134 -48.61 -3.68 -26.81
N LEU A 1135 -47.74 -3.26 -27.73
CA LEU A 1135 -48.07 -2.19 -28.69
C LEU A 1135 -49.14 -2.61 -29.71
N LYS A 1136 -49.21 -3.90 -30.01
CA LYS A 1136 -50.17 -4.50 -30.96
C LYS A 1136 -50.72 -5.83 -30.41
N PRO A 1137 -51.89 -6.29 -30.85
CA PRO A 1137 -52.34 -7.65 -30.56
C PRO A 1137 -51.31 -8.68 -31.03
N GLN A 1138 -50.91 -9.60 -30.16
CA GLN A 1138 -49.93 -10.66 -30.46
C GLN A 1138 -50.27 -11.94 -29.69
N ASN A 1139 -49.93 -13.10 -30.27
CA ASN A 1139 -50.09 -14.40 -29.64
C ASN A 1139 -48.76 -14.85 -29.01
N CYS A 1140 -48.77 -15.14 -27.73
CA CYS A 1140 -47.58 -15.51 -26.96
C CYS A 1140 -47.70 -16.97 -26.50
N ILE A 1141 -46.76 -17.82 -26.92
CA ILE A 1141 -46.75 -19.24 -26.55
C ILE A 1141 -45.75 -19.45 -25.42
N ILE A 1142 -46.23 -19.87 -24.26
CA ILE A 1142 -45.37 -20.24 -23.12
C ILE A 1142 -45.16 -21.75 -23.20
N THR A 1143 -44.01 -22.18 -23.72
CA THR A 1143 -43.68 -23.58 -24.02
C THR A 1143 -43.56 -24.52 -22.81
N ASN A 1144 -43.77 -24.03 -21.58
CA ASN A 1144 -43.62 -24.84 -20.36
C ASN A 1144 -44.45 -24.29 -19.20
N ASN A 1145 -45.29 -25.12 -18.57
CA ASN A 1145 -46.27 -24.69 -17.56
C ASN A 1145 -45.65 -24.30 -16.19
N ASN A 1146 -44.35 -24.57 -15.98
CA ASN A 1146 -43.63 -24.28 -14.73
C ASN A 1146 -42.70 -23.06 -14.82
N LYS A 1147 -42.98 -22.10 -15.71
CA LYS A 1147 -42.19 -20.87 -15.84
C LYS A 1147 -42.63 -19.84 -14.79
N SER A 1148 -41.67 -19.23 -14.10
CA SER A 1148 -41.91 -18.16 -13.11
C SER A 1148 -41.02 -16.96 -13.41
N ILE A 1149 -41.55 -15.76 -13.15
CA ILE A 1149 -40.80 -14.51 -13.28
C ILE A 1149 -39.91 -14.38 -12.05
N LYS A 1150 -38.60 -14.24 -12.28
CA LYS A 1150 -37.59 -14.15 -11.22
C LYS A 1150 -36.96 -12.75 -11.22
N GLN A 1151 -36.84 -12.16 -10.04
CA GLN A 1151 -36.17 -10.87 -9.86
C GLN A 1151 -35.33 -10.89 -8.58
N LYS A 1152 -34.28 -10.05 -8.55
CA LYS A 1152 -33.41 -9.88 -7.38
C LYS A 1152 -33.58 -8.54 -6.65
N PHE A 1153 -34.60 -7.74 -6.97
CA PHE A 1153 -34.79 -6.40 -6.41
C PHE A 1153 -34.76 -6.37 -4.87
N SER A 1154 -35.61 -7.12 -4.16
CA SER A 1154 -35.59 -7.08 -2.68
C SER A 1154 -34.36 -7.71 -2.03
N GLN A 1155 -33.56 -8.49 -2.77
CA GLN A 1155 -32.28 -8.99 -2.25
C GLN A 1155 -31.26 -7.86 -2.14
N ASN A 1156 -31.38 -6.85 -3.02
CA ASN A 1156 -30.42 -5.75 -3.17
C ASN A 1156 -30.99 -4.37 -2.79
N ILE A 1157 -32.31 -4.22 -2.67
CA ILE A 1157 -33.00 -2.99 -2.28
C ILE A 1157 -33.70 -3.23 -0.95
N PHE A 1158 -33.17 -2.64 0.12
CA PHE A 1158 -33.66 -2.87 1.47
C PHE A 1158 -35.12 -2.40 1.63
N SER A 1159 -35.42 -1.20 1.14
CA SER A 1159 -36.73 -0.56 1.27
C SER A 1159 -37.85 -1.26 0.48
N ALA A 1160 -37.52 -2.09 -0.52
CA ALA A 1160 -38.48 -2.71 -1.42
C ALA A 1160 -39.21 -3.90 -0.77
N ILE A 1161 -40.18 -3.58 0.10
CA ILE A 1161 -40.96 -4.57 0.87
C ILE A 1161 -42.27 -4.98 0.20
N GLN A 1162 -42.79 -4.19 -0.75
CA GLN A 1162 -43.99 -4.51 -1.53
C GLN A 1162 -43.63 -4.76 -3.00
N LYS A 1163 -44.21 -5.80 -3.60
CA LYS A 1163 -44.03 -6.12 -5.02
C LYS A 1163 -45.38 -6.38 -5.68
N TYR A 1164 -45.67 -5.61 -6.70
CA TYR A 1164 -46.85 -5.80 -7.54
C TYR A 1164 -46.40 -5.94 -9.00
N LEU A 1165 -46.76 -7.06 -9.63
CA LEU A 1165 -46.68 -7.20 -11.08
C LEU A 1165 -48.08 -6.89 -11.63
N ILE A 1166 -48.21 -5.76 -12.34
CA ILE A 1166 -49.50 -5.36 -12.93
C ILE A 1166 -49.41 -5.57 -14.45
N GLY A 1167 -49.99 -6.67 -14.93
CA GLY A 1167 -50.15 -6.92 -16.35
C GLY A 1167 -51.47 -6.34 -16.85
N THR A 1168 -51.45 -5.15 -17.46
CA THR A 1168 -52.59 -4.64 -18.25
C THR A 1168 -52.53 -5.23 -19.66
N ILE A 1169 -52.99 -6.47 -19.79
CA ILE A 1169 -53.29 -7.07 -21.09
C ILE A 1169 -54.73 -6.66 -21.44
N TRP A 1170 -54.90 -5.72 -22.36
CA TRP A 1170 -56.22 -5.33 -22.84
C TRP A 1170 -56.92 -6.54 -23.49
N LYS A 1171 -58.01 -6.98 -22.86
CA LYS A 1171 -59.04 -7.90 -23.37
C LYS A 1171 -58.56 -9.34 -23.71
N TRP A 1172 -58.68 -10.24 -22.74
CA TRP A 1172 -58.71 -11.69 -22.98
C TRP A 1172 -60.13 -12.08 -23.44
N GLU A 1173 -60.45 -11.89 -24.72
CA GLU A 1173 -61.57 -12.58 -25.36
C GLU A 1173 -60.96 -13.56 -26.39
N TYR A 1174 -61.31 -14.84 -26.22
CA TYR A 1174 -60.95 -16.03 -27.01
C TYR A 1174 -59.78 -16.90 -26.50
N ASN A 1175 -60.19 -17.97 -25.81
CA ASN A 1175 -59.56 -19.28 -25.61
C ASN A 1175 -58.04 -19.32 -25.45
N ILE A 1176 -57.61 -19.32 -24.19
CA ILE A 1176 -56.39 -19.99 -23.77
C ILE A 1176 -56.66 -21.50 -23.85
N ILE A 1177 -55.92 -22.21 -24.68
CA ILE A 1177 -55.66 -23.62 -24.40
C ILE A 1177 -54.39 -23.62 -23.56
N ILE A 1178 -54.55 -23.88 -22.26
CA ILE A 1178 -53.45 -24.26 -21.34
C ILE A 1178 -53.12 -25.73 -21.61
#